data_AF-A0A8B8E6M5-F1
#
_entry.id   AF-A0A8B8E6M5-F1
#
_cell.length_a   1.000
_cell.length_b   1.000
_cell.length_c   1.000
_cell.angle_alpha   90.00
_cell.angle_beta   90.00
_cell.angle_gamma   90.00
#
_symmetry.space_group_name_H-M   'P 1'
#
loop_
_entity.id
_entity.type
_entity.pdbx_description
1 polymer ?
#
loop_
_entity_poly.entity_id
_entity_poly.type
_entity_poly.pdbx_seq_one_letter_code
_entity_poly.pdbx_strand_id
1 'polypeptide(L)'
;MAGQPIRVQDSITVDTSFGSHVVELCYGDITQLPVEEKMDIIMVSAFIGDYSNVRGTLIGALNHRLDLSTAELARDKEMDLRTHYSCWISKPLPPGLPLGRLLCFEKTRGGDHDSLKKQIRDIFKVLVPILKNQSTTIITPLLATGHQRSDETIVLEATVNGAISWIQAGLPLKTLKIVLYQEDSKELNACFSKLKTKQMKSQNKKKNTTLEYDVFLLYQPTDSNVVSRLTEKLHNKRADLTIYSSISKFDKQSVWQEGIFDLMMGSKRVVPLLTPNFVNSDECLEMFNMAICCTRLRGQDFLVPLYFETIQIMPVSVSLVQFLDCRVRKEGDTPELKMELASARLILEKEEKERNDVIKTEIKDNFSNDVFISYAHKNPKEAHLLLDEFEKQFPDIDVFFDRQDLQVGGMWQKSLYFSLDAVRCVVALVSSAYLQSVVCQEEFNIAMYRTQTQPRDFLLILVCIEDIPSVPYVYGQQQLVDCRGNQFSKLVPSLAQSVAAWVTEKKKPECYLNISKSVPMFNFERESEMREKDVYDNYSVKLNSIQRKEPYKMPPLDQAENHVVVSVSQNDLSLATCLLYQLQKTSPDMRTTLMVDNTGMDMKCLQSAKQIVVFLSRQYLESAHHLEELFISIIRQRNDRNRKILYLCQASELGETPSFAHLLPIDVSLEDAFWKKMFEEARKTVTLDLPELKGSFTYSSQNYSAMTKLADDILRACAGLTDVKPSPVIAEAGKERSGDVMELSKCLVDTKTFFQNKNTQMSSAEEKPQTTENVAKTHSVPPSNLPPQEKPIDSSASDPMSSEPRNPVPGISSKSVSSPSANQTLSEPSIPQPVALSQSPISSADDQESAAASEALKEKKSSTCNIL
;
A
#
# COMPACT_ATOMS: atom_id res chain seq x y z
N MET A 1 -36.34 -11.91 -31.99
CA MET A 1 -37.16 -11.07 -31.11
C MET A 1 -36.30 -9.90 -30.70
N ALA A 2 -36.79 -8.67 -30.85
CA ALA A 2 -36.11 -7.48 -30.32
C ALA A 2 -36.05 -7.58 -28.79
N GLY A 3 -34.93 -7.20 -28.18
CA GLY A 3 -34.80 -7.23 -26.72
C GLY A 3 -35.73 -6.22 -26.06
N GLN A 4 -36.38 -6.59 -24.95
CA GLN A 4 -37.18 -5.66 -24.15
C GLN A 4 -36.27 -4.88 -23.19
N PRO A 5 -36.59 -3.61 -22.86
CA PRO A 5 -35.88 -2.86 -21.84
C PRO A 5 -36.00 -3.54 -20.48
N ILE A 6 -35.01 -3.32 -19.61
CA ILE A 6 -34.99 -3.92 -18.27
C ILE A 6 -36.04 -3.24 -17.40
N ARG A 7 -36.89 -4.04 -16.75
CA ARG A 7 -37.86 -3.59 -15.75
C ARG A 7 -37.67 -4.35 -14.44
N VAL A 8 -37.68 -3.62 -13.33
CA VAL A 8 -37.67 -4.23 -11.99
C VAL A 8 -39.02 -4.88 -11.72
N GLN A 9 -39.01 -6.14 -11.31
CA GLN A 9 -40.20 -6.88 -10.90
C GLN A 9 -40.40 -6.80 -9.39
N ASP A 10 -39.34 -7.11 -8.64
CA ASP A 10 -39.36 -7.10 -7.18
C ASP A 10 -37.95 -6.80 -6.66
N SER A 11 -37.85 -6.36 -5.42
CA SER A 11 -36.59 -6.03 -4.77
C SER A 11 -36.56 -6.44 -3.30
N ILE A 12 -35.36 -6.78 -2.84
CA ILE A 12 -35.02 -7.02 -1.44
C ILE A 12 -34.05 -5.92 -1.02
N THR A 13 -34.48 -5.08 -0.09
CA THR A 13 -33.61 -4.09 0.55
C THR A 13 -32.84 -4.76 1.69
N VAL A 14 -31.51 -4.60 1.66
CA VAL A 14 -30.62 -5.02 2.73
C VAL A 14 -30.06 -3.77 3.40
N ASP A 15 -30.63 -3.38 4.52
CA ASP A 15 -30.12 -2.26 5.31
C ASP A 15 -28.92 -2.71 6.14
N THR A 16 -27.81 -1.98 6.01
CA THR A 16 -26.61 -2.14 6.83
C THR A 16 -26.24 -0.79 7.47
N SER A 17 -25.22 -0.76 8.32
CA SER A 17 -24.66 0.48 8.86
C SER A 17 -24.11 1.43 7.78
N PHE A 18 -23.86 0.93 6.57
CA PHE A 18 -23.33 1.69 5.43
C PHE A 18 -24.40 2.18 4.45
N GLY A 19 -25.67 1.99 4.80
CA GLY A 19 -26.82 2.41 4.00
C GLY A 19 -27.62 1.23 3.46
N SER A 20 -28.56 1.56 2.58
CA SER A 20 -29.46 0.60 1.98
C SER A 20 -28.86 0.02 0.70
N HIS A 21 -28.75 -1.30 0.67
CA HIS A 21 -28.35 -2.07 -0.50
C HIS A 21 -29.57 -2.74 -1.11
N VAL A 22 -29.55 -3.03 -2.41
CA VAL A 22 -30.73 -3.59 -3.09
C VAL A 22 -30.35 -4.79 -3.94
N VAL A 23 -31.04 -5.91 -3.74
CA VAL A 23 -31.04 -7.05 -4.65
C VAL A 23 -32.34 -7.02 -5.43
N GLU A 24 -32.27 -6.85 -6.75
CA GLU A 24 -33.42 -6.68 -7.64
C GLU A 24 -33.61 -7.91 -8.53
N LEU A 25 -34.84 -8.40 -8.60
CA LEU A 25 -35.26 -9.32 -9.65
C LEU A 25 -35.85 -8.49 -10.79
N CYS A 26 -35.29 -8.63 -11.98
CA CYS A 26 -35.64 -7.86 -13.16
C CYS A 26 -36.04 -8.76 -14.33
N TYR A 27 -36.86 -8.24 -15.24
CA TYR A 27 -37.14 -8.83 -16.55
C TYR A 27 -36.59 -7.96 -17.66
N GLY A 28 -36.11 -8.58 -18.73
CA GLY A 28 -35.69 -7.87 -19.95
C GLY A 28 -34.36 -8.37 -20.50
N ASP A 29 -33.77 -7.58 -21.37
CA ASP A 29 -32.52 -7.91 -22.06
C ASP A 29 -31.37 -7.04 -21.54
N ILE A 30 -30.34 -7.66 -20.95
CA ILE A 30 -29.16 -6.96 -20.42
C ILE A 30 -28.49 -6.08 -21.50
N THR A 31 -28.55 -6.49 -22.77
CA THR A 31 -27.98 -5.71 -23.88
C THR A 31 -28.77 -4.47 -24.26
N GLN A 32 -29.89 -4.20 -23.59
CA GLN A 32 -30.71 -3.00 -23.75
C GLN A 32 -30.58 -2.03 -22.56
N LEU A 33 -29.60 -2.25 -21.68
CA LEU A 33 -29.29 -1.34 -20.58
C LEU A 33 -28.82 0.02 -21.14
N PRO A 34 -29.44 1.15 -20.74
CA PRO A 34 -29.00 2.47 -21.19
C PRO A 34 -27.67 2.87 -20.54
N VAL A 35 -26.88 3.72 -21.22
CA VAL A 35 -25.55 4.15 -20.75
C VAL A 35 -25.65 4.98 -19.46
N GLU A 36 -26.77 5.65 -19.25
CA GLU A 36 -27.08 6.41 -18.04
C GLU A 36 -27.28 5.51 -16.82
N GLU A 37 -27.67 4.24 -17.03
CA GLU A 37 -27.79 3.22 -15.99
C GLU A 37 -26.57 2.28 -15.96
N LYS A 38 -25.40 2.79 -16.34
CA LYS A 38 -24.16 2.00 -16.41
C LYS A 38 -23.94 1.17 -15.14
N MET A 39 -23.67 -0.12 -15.34
CA MET A 39 -23.35 -1.07 -14.28
C MET A 39 -21.85 -1.31 -14.25
N ASP A 40 -21.27 -1.42 -13.05
CA ASP A 40 -19.82 -1.59 -12.90
C ASP A 40 -19.36 -2.97 -13.36
N ILE A 41 -20.15 -4.02 -13.09
CA ILE A 41 -19.82 -5.41 -13.46
C ILE A 41 -21.03 -6.11 -14.09
N ILE A 42 -20.83 -6.75 -15.25
CA ILE A 42 -21.70 -7.80 -15.77
C ILE A 42 -21.14 -9.17 -15.41
N MET A 43 -21.98 -10.04 -14.84
CA MET A 43 -21.63 -11.45 -14.70
C MET A 43 -22.19 -12.27 -15.86
N VAL A 44 -21.41 -13.23 -16.35
CA VAL A 44 -21.82 -14.20 -17.38
C VAL A 44 -21.39 -15.60 -16.97
N SER A 45 -22.00 -16.63 -17.55
CA SER A 45 -21.54 -18.01 -17.36
C SER A 45 -21.15 -18.68 -18.68
N ALA A 46 -20.11 -19.50 -18.63
CA ALA A 46 -19.58 -20.26 -19.75
C ALA A 46 -19.32 -21.72 -19.36
N PHE A 47 -19.16 -22.59 -20.35
CA PHE A 47 -18.51 -23.88 -20.15
C PHE A 47 -17.00 -23.65 -19.99
N ILE A 48 -16.32 -24.55 -19.26
CA ILE A 48 -14.87 -24.43 -19.03
C ILE A 48 -14.14 -24.27 -20.37
N GLY A 49 -13.45 -23.13 -20.52
CA GLY A 49 -12.67 -22.77 -21.71
C GLY A 49 -13.47 -22.54 -23.01
N ASP A 50 -14.80 -22.58 -22.99
CA ASP A 50 -15.64 -22.39 -24.17
C ASP A 50 -16.52 -21.13 -24.03
N TYR A 51 -16.11 -20.10 -24.76
CA TYR A 51 -16.77 -18.78 -24.82
C TYR A 51 -17.38 -18.52 -26.20
N SER A 52 -17.79 -19.58 -26.90
CA SER A 52 -18.36 -19.48 -28.23
C SER A 52 -19.57 -18.54 -28.24
N ASN A 53 -19.68 -17.74 -29.31
CA ASN A 53 -20.76 -16.77 -29.50
C ASN A 53 -22.07 -17.46 -29.92
N VAL A 54 -22.61 -18.30 -29.04
CA VAL A 54 -23.77 -19.14 -29.34
C VAL A 54 -25.04 -18.29 -29.32
N ARG A 55 -25.78 -18.32 -30.43
CA ARG A 55 -27.06 -17.63 -30.57
C ARG A 55 -28.03 -18.08 -29.47
N GLY A 56 -28.73 -17.12 -28.87
CA GLY A 56 -29.67 -17.36 -27.77
C GLY A 56 -29.03 -17.37 -26.38
N THR A 57 -27.72 -17.17 -26.28
CA THR A 57 -27.01 -16.98 -25.00
C THR A 57 -26.65 -15.51 -24.78
N LEU A 58 -26.37 -15.12 -23.52
CA LEU A 58 -25.90 -13.78 -23.21
C LEU A 58 -24.54 -13.49 -23.88
N ILE A 59 -23.60 -14.45 -23.88
CA ILE A 59 -22.31 -14.31 -24.58
C ILE A 59 -22.52 -14.00 -26.07
N GLY A 60 -23.41 -14.75 -26.74
CA GLY A 60 -23.76 -14.46 -28.13
C GLY A 60 -24.41 -13.09 -28.31
N ALA A 61 -25.26 -12.66 -27.38
CA ALA A 61 -25.92 -11.36 -27.43
C ALA A 61 -24.93 -10.18 -27.23
N LEU A 62 -23.99 -10.31 -26.30
CA LEU A 62 -22.92 -9.33 -26.07
C LEU A 62 -22.09 -9.12 -27.34
N ASN A 63 -21.70 -10.20 -28.01
CA ASN A 63 -20.96 -10.12 -29.26
C ASN A 63 -21.79 -9.45 -30.37
N HIS A 64 -23.01 -9.93 -30.63
CA HIS A 64 -23.79 -9.46 -31.78
C HIS A 64 -24.39 -8.05 -31.62
N ARG A 65 -24.57 -7.56 -30.39
CA ARG A 65 -25.26 -6.28 -30.14
C ARG A 65 -24.37 -5.20 -29.55
N LEU A 66 -23.36 -5.58 -28.78
CA LEU A 66 -22.44 -4.65 -28.13
C LEU A 66 -21.01 -4.76 -28.65
N ASP A 67 -20.78 -5.59 -29.68
CA ASP A 67 -19.44 -5.87 -30.23
C ASP A 67 -18.45 -6.35 -29.16
N LEU A 68 -18.96 -7.09 -28.17
CA LEU A 68 -18.20 -7.60 -27.03
C LEU A 68 -17.94 -9.10 -27.17
N SER A 69 -16.74 -9.47 -27.59
CA SER A 69 -16.31 -10.87 -27.72
C SER A 69 -15.77 -11.43 -26.39
N THR A 70 -16.55 -12.28 -25.71
CA THR A 70 -16.10 -12.93 -24.46
C THR A 70 -14.86 -13.80 -24.67
N ALA A 71 -14.68 -14.41 -25.86
CA ALA A 71 -13.50 -15.18 -26.19
C ALA A 71 -12.22 -14.33 -26.33
N GLU A 72 -12.35 -13.07 -26.72
CA GLU A 72 -11.23 -12.11 -26.74
C GLU A 72 -10.93 -11.63 -25.33
N LEU A 73 -11.96 -11.26 -24.57
CA LEU A 73 -11.83 -10.87 -23.17
C LEU A 73 -11.23 -12.00 -22.30
N ALA A 74 -11.52 -13.27 -22.59
CA ALA A 74 -10.93 -14.41 -21.88
C ALA A 74 -9.44 -14.60 -22.20
N ARG A 75 -9.01 -14.25 -23.42
CA ARG A 75 -7.60 -14.26 -23.83
C ARG A 75 -6.84 -13.09 -23.19
N ASP A 76 -7.49 -11.94 -23.06
CA ASP A 76 -6.95 -10.72 -22.44
C ASP A 76 -7.68 -10.34 -21.13
N LYS A 77 -7.82 -11.33 -20.24
CA LYS A 77 -8.47 -11.15 -18.93
C LYS A 77 -7.52 -10.42 -17.97
N GLU A 78 -8.08 -9.60 -17.08
CA GLU A 78 -7.29 -8.89 -16.05
C GLU A 78 -6.86 -9.83 -14.94
N MET A 79 -7.73 -10.78 -14.55
CA MET A 79 -7.41 -11.75 -13.52
C MET A 79 -8.08 -13.09 -13.80
N ASP A 80 -7.29 -14.16 -13.66
CA ASP A 80 -7.71 -15.54 -13.80
C ASP A 80 -7.83 -16.22 -12.44
N LEU A 81 -9.04 -16.57 -12.05
CA LEU A 81 -9.34 -17.17 -10.75
C LEU A 81 -9.94 -18.56 -10.87
N ARG A 82 -9.85 -19.17 -12.04
CA ARG A 82 -10.54 -20.43 -12.34
C ARG A 82 -10.11 -21.55 -11.41
N THR A 83 -8.84 -21.58 -11.01
CA THR A 83 -8.27 -22.58 -10.09
C THR A 83 -8.96 -22.61 -8.73
N HIS A 84 -9.32 -21.45 -8.17
CA HIS A 84 -9.81 -21.34 -6.79
C HIS A 84 -11.28 -20.96 -6.70
N TYR A 85 -11.80 -20.22 -7.68
CA TYR A 85 -13.13 -19.60 -7.63
C TYR A 85 -13.94 -19.82 -8.91
N SER A 86 -13.47 -20.67 -9.83
CA SER A 86 -14.20 -21.03 -11.06
C SER A 86 -14.65 -19.82 -11.89
N CYS A 87 -13.90 -18.72 -11.86
CA CYS A 87 -14.24 -17.51 -12.63
C CYS A 87 -12.99 -16.75 -13.07
N TRP A 88 -13.18 -15.75 -13.92
CA TRP A 88 -12.18 -14.76 -14.28
C TRP A 88 -12.87 -13.41 -14.52
N ILE A 89 -12.11 -12.32 -14.49
CA ILE A 89 -12.62 -10.97 -14.74
C ILE A 89 -11.82 -10.27 -15.84
N SER A 90 -12.52 -9.55 -16.70
CA SER A 90 -11.93 -8.77 -17.80
C SER A 90 -11.26 -7.50 -17.28
N LYS A 91 -10.41 -6.92 -18.14
CA LYS A 91 -10.03 -5.51 -18.06
C LYS A 91 -11.26 -4.58 -18.17
N PRO A 92 -11.14 -3.28 -17.86
CA PRO A 92 -12.20 -2.31 -18.14
C PRO A 92 -12.68 -2.40 -19.58
N LEU A 93 -14.01 -2.50 -19.75
CA LEU A 93 -14.67 -2.49 -21.05
C LEU A 93 -14.67 -1.05 -21.62
N PRO A 94 -14.85 -0.89 -22.94
CA PRO A 94 -14.89 0.42 -23.58
C PRO A 94 -15.84 1.41 -22.87
N PRO A 95 -15.41 2.66 -22.63
CA PRO A 95 -16.13 3.59 -21.75
C PRO A 95 -17.55 3.94 -22.22
N GLY A 96 -17.81 3.84 -23.53
CA GLY A 96 -19.12 4.09 -24.15
C GLY A 96 -20.14 2.97 -23.98
N LEU A 97 -19.78 1.85 -23.35
CA LEU A 97 -20.73 0.76 -23.05
C LEU A 97 -21.42 0.98 -21.70
N PRO A 98 -22.66 0.47 -21.54
CA PRO A 98 -23.38 0.52 -20.28
C PRO A 98 -22.84 -0.47 -19.23
N LEU A 99 -21.67 -1.08 -19.47
CA LEU A 99 -21.05 -2.10 -18.65
C LEU A 99 -19.58 -1.74 -18.40
N GLY A 100 -19.12 -1.79 -17.15
CA GLY A 100 -17.75 -1.46 -16.76
C GLY A 100 -16.76 -2.60 -16.97
N ARG A 101 -17.07 -3.81 -16.47
CA ARG A 101 -16.22 -5.01 -16.55
C ARG A 101 -17.07 -6.27 -16.72
N LEU A 102 -16.49 -7.34 -17.27
CA LEU A 102 -17.13 -8.65 -17.39
C LEU A 102 -16.47 -9.67 -16.44
N LEU A 103 -17.27 -10.27 -15.56
CA LEU A 103 -16.89 -11.42 -14.75
C LEU A 103 -17.51 -12.68 -15.35
N CYS A 104 -16.68 -13.63 -15.77
CA CYS A 104 -17.14 -14.88 -16.37
C CYS A 104 -16.97 -16.04 -15.39
N PHE A 105 -18.09 -16.69 -15.07
CA PHE A 105 -18.16 -17.91 -14.27
C PHE A 105 -18.08 -19.16 -15.15
N GLU A 106 -17.19 -20.09 -14.82
CA GLU A 106 -17.03 -21.39 -15.48
C GLU A 106 -17.54 -22.51 -14.58
N LYS A 107 -18.73 -23.04 -14.91
CA LYS A 107 -19.29 -24.16 -14.16
C LYS A 107 -18.43 -25.42 -14.33
N THR A 108 -18.00 -26.03 -13.22
CA THR A 108 -17.30 -27.31 -13.25
C THR A 108 -18.21 -28.47 -13.68
N ARG A 109 -17.66 -29.45 -14.40
CA ARG A 109 -18.39 -30.63 -14.89
C ARG A 109 -18.59 -31.65 -13.76
N GLY A 110 -19.75 -32.29 -13.70
CA GLY A 110 -20.00 -33.47 -12.87
C GLY A 110 -20.29 -33.23 -11.39
N GLY A 111 -20.43 -31.97 -10.95
CA GLY A 111 -20.85 -31.64 -9.58
C GLY A 111 -22.36 -31.79 -9.37
N ASP A 112 -22.75 -32.17 -8.15
CA ASP A 112 -24.14 -32.14 -7.69
C ASP A 112 -24.64 -30.69 -7.46
N HIS A 113 -25.91 -30.56 -7.04
CA HIS A 113 -26.51 -29.25 -6.77
C HIS A 113 -25.79 -28.45 -5.69
N ASP A 114 -25.21 -29.11 -4.68
CA ASP A 114 -24.56 -28.42 -3.56
C ASP A 114 -23.19 -27.88 -3.97
N SER A 115 -22.48 -28.58 -4.85
CA SER A 115 -21.26 -28.07 -5.50
C SER A 115 -21.53 -26.81 -6.33
N LEU A 116 -22.65 -26.74 -7.07
CA LEU A 116 -23.02 -25.56 -7.84
C LEU A 116 -23.38 -24.36 -6.94
N LYS A 117 -24.17 -24.60 -5.88
CA LYS A 117 -24.50 -23.55 -4.90
C LYS A 117 -23.24 -22.97 -4.28
N LYS A 118 -22.28 -23.82 -3.91
CA LYS A 118 -20.98 -23.40 -3.36
C LYS A 118 -20.22 -22.53 -4.36
N GLN A 119 -20.09 -22.99 -5.61
CA GLN A 119 -19.40 -22.24 -6.67
C GLN A 119 -20.01 -20.84 -6.90
N ILE A 120 -21.33 -20.73 -6.95
CA ILE A 120 -22.01 -19.42 -7.11
C ILE A 120 -21.75 -18.51 -5.90
N ARG A 121 -21.80 -19.06 -4.67
CA ARG A 121 -21.51 -18.30 -3.45
C ARG A 121 -20.06 -17.84 -3.39
N ASP A 122 -19.12 -18.65 -3.88
CA ASP A 122 -17.70 -18.33 -3.93
C ASP A 122 -17.39 -17.13 -4.85
N ILE A 123 -18.22 -16.84 -5.86
CA ILE A 123 -18.07 -15.64 -6.70
C ILE A 123 -18.10 -14.36 -5.85
N PHE A 124 -18.97 -14.30 -4.84
CA PHE A 124 -19.07 -13.12 -3.97
C PHE A 124 -17.84 -12.94 -3.05
N LYS A 125 -17.07 -14.01 -2.80
CA LYS A 125 -15.78 -13.90 -2.10
C LYS A 125 -14.78 -13.11 -2.92
N VAL A 126 -14.74 -13.41 -4.22
CA VAL A 126 -13.86 -12.74 -5.16
C VAL A 126 -14.16 -11.25 -5.23
N LEU A 127 -15.43 -10.88 -5.05
CA LEU A 127 -15.84 -9.48 -5.02
C LEU A 127 -15.17 -8.71 -3.88
N VAL A 128 -14.82 -9.32 -2.75
CA VAL A 128 -14.18 -8.59 -1.63
C VAL A 128 -12.93 -7.82 -2.09
N PRO A 129 -11.91 -8.49 -2.67
CA PRO A 129 -10.76 -7.77 -3.20
C PRO A 129 -11.06 -7.04 -4.52
N ILE A 130 -12.02 -7.48 -5.37
CA ILE A 130 -12.35 -6.75 -6.62
C ILE A 130 -12.93 -5.36 -6.32
N LEU A 131 -13.84 -5.27 -5.34
CA LEU A 131 -14.63 -4.06 -5.11
C LEU A 131 -13.86 -2.98 -4.34
N LYS A 132 -12.74 -3.32 -3.67
CA LYS A 132 -11.85 -2.35 -2.97
C LYS A 132 -12.55 -1.34 -2.06
N ASN A 133 -13.56 -1.77 -1.31
CA ASN A 133 -14.41 -0.90 -0.49
C ASN A 133 -15.19 0.19 -1.28
N GLN A 134 -15.17 0.17 -2.61
CA GLN A 134 -15.94 1.06 -3.46
C GLN A 134 -17.37 0.54 -3.62
N SER A 135 -18.33 1.45 -3.49
CA SER A 135 -19.73 1.16 -3.71
C SER A 135 -19.95 0.72 -5.16
N THR A 136 -20.31 -0.55 -5.37
CA THR A 136 -20.34 -1.18 -6.70
C THR A 136 -21.72 -1.71 -7.07
N THR A 137 -22.06 -1.65 -8.35
CA THR A 137 -23.28 -2.18 -8.96
C THR A 137 -22.99 -3.36 -9.88
N ILE A 138 -23.81 -4.41 -9.79
CA ILE A 138 -23.61 -5.67 -10.53
C ILE A 138 -24.91 -6.04 -11.24
N ILE A 139 -24.80 -6.45 -12.49
CA ILE A 139 -25.88 -7.03 -13.28
C ILE A 139 -25.53 -8.46 -13.69
N THR A 140 -26.46 -9.40 -13.52
CA THR A 140 -26.23 -10.82 -13.79
C THR A 140 -27.48 -11.48 -14.36
N PRO A 141 -27.37 -12.43 -15.31
CA PRO A 141 -28.43 -13.40 -15.54
C PRO A 141 -28.45 -14.44 -14.41
N LEU A 142 -29.35 -15.41 -14.47
CA LEU A 142 -29.18 -16.65 -13.70
C LEU A 142 -28.05 -17.49 -14.29
N LEU A 143 -26.91 -17.50 -13.61
CA LEU A 143 -25.72 -18.20 -14.06
C LEU A 143 -25.95 -19.70 -14.24
N ALA A 144 -25.44 -20.25 -15.34
CA ALA A 144 -25.46 -21.66 -15.68
C ALA A 144 -26.85 -22.33 -15.85
N THR A 145 -27.93 -21.57 -15.97
CA THR A 145 -29.30 -22.12 -16.13
C THR A 145 -29.64 -22.50 -17.58
N GLY A 146 -29.32 -21.65 -18.56
CA GLY A 146 -29.69 -21.82 -19.98
C GLY A 146 -29.13 -23.08 -20.66
N HIS A 147 -28.15 -22.95 -21.56
CA HIS A 147 -27.58 -24.14 -22.24
C HIS A 147 -26.84 -25.09 -21.28
N GLN A 148 -26.47 -24.60 -20.08
CA GLN A 148 -25.84 -25.38 -19.02
C GLN A 148 -26.85 -26.14 -18.13
N ARG A 149 -28.17 -25.94 -18.36
CA ARG A 149 -29.31 -26.69 -17.79
C ARG A 149 -29.31 -26.84 -16.27
N SER A 150 -28.75 -25.87 -15.54
CA SER A 150 -28.91 -25.85 -14.08
C SER A 150 -30.32 -25.42 -13.72
N ASP A 151 -30.82 -25.91 -12.59
CA ASP A 151 -32.12 -25.52 -12.07
C ASP A 151 -32.15 -24.02 -11.71
N GLU A 152 -33.12 -23.30 -12.26
CA GLU A 152 -33.24 -21.84 -12.10
C GLU A 152 -33.54 -21.42 -10.66
N THR A 153 -34.38 -22.19 -9.95
CA THR A 153 -34.75 -21.93 -8.57
C THR A 153 -33.54 -22.10 -7.65
N ILE A 154 -32.74 -23.15 -7.84
CA ILE A 154 -31.50 -23.39 -7.08
C ILE A 154 -30.47 -22.28 -7.31
N VAL A 155 -30.28 -21.86 -8.57
CA VAL A 155 -29.32 -20.79 -8.91
C VAL A 155 -29.78 -19.44 -8.35
N LEU A 156 -31.07 -19.13 -8.45
CA LEU A 156 -31.64 -17.91 -7.89
C LEU A 156 -31.46 -17.87 -6.37
N GLU A 157 -31.77 -18.96 -5.67
CA GLU A 157 -31.58 -19.07 -4.23
C GLU A 157 -30.12 -18.90 -3.82
N ALA A 158 -29.18 -19.57 -4.50
CA ALA A 158 -27.76 -19.46 -4.22
C ALA A 158 -27.23 -18.03 -4.43
N THR A 159 -27.66 -17.38 -5.51
CA THR A 159 -27.25 -16.03 -5.89
C THR A 159 -27.76 -15.00 -4.88
N VAL A 160 -29.06 -15.04 -4.54
CA VAL A 160 -29.68 -14.10 -3.60
C VAL A 160 -29.12 -14.29 -2.20
N ASN A 161 -29.03 -15.53 -1.70
CA ASN A 161 -28.47 -15.78 -0.36
C ASN A 161 -26.99 -15.37 -0.31
N GLY A 162 -26.19 -15.69 -1.34
CA GLY A 162 -24.78 -15.28 -1.42
C GLY A 162 -24.63 -13.77 -1.36
N ALA A 163 -25.39 -13.04 -2.18
CA ALA A 163 -25.35 -11.58 -2.21
C ALA A 163 -25.73 -10.97 -0.85
N ILE A 164 -26.86 -11.40 -0.28
CA ILE A 164 -27.36 -10.88 1.00
C ILE A 164 -26.35 -11.15 2.12
N SER A 165 -25.81 -12.37 2.22
CA SER A 165 -24.85 -12.74 3.27
C SER A 165 -23.58 -11.89 3.20
N TRP A 166 -23.03 -11.66 2.00
CA TRP A 166 -21.83 -10.84 1.83
C TRP A 166 -22.08 -9.33 2.00
N ILE A 167 -23.23 -8.81 1.54
CA ILE A 167 -23.65 -7.43 1.84
C ILE A 167 -23.76 -7.23 3.34
N GLN A 168 -24.40 -8.18 4.05
CA GLN A 168 -24.48 -8.16 5.51
C GLN A 168 -23.10 -8.23 6.16
N ALA A 169 -22.10 -8.81 5.49
CA ALA A 169 -20.70 -8.87 5.92
C ALA A 169 -19.85 -7.64 5.57
N GLY A 170 -20.46 -6.62 4.94
CA GLY A 170 -19.78 -5.37 4.63
C GLY A 170 -19.20 -5.32 3.23
N LEU A 171 -19.51 -6.29 2.37
CA LEU A 171 -19.22 -6.19 0.93
C LEU A 171 -19.89 -4.92 0.39
N PRO A 172 -19.16 -4.01 -0.28
CA PRO A 172 -19.69 -2.72 -0.73
C PRO A 172 -20.54 -2.86 -2.00
N LEU A 173 -21.37 -3.90 -2.09
CA LEU A 173 -22.28 -4.16 -3.20
C LEU A 173 -23.55 -3.33 -3.02
N LYS A 174 -23.65 -2.21 -3.73
CA LYS A 174 -24.78 -1.27 -3.67
C LYS A 174 -26.05 -1.88 -4.26
N THR A 175 -25.92 -2.46 -5.45
CA THR A 175 -27.06 -3.01 -6.19
C THR A 175 -26.64 -4.28 -6.92
N LEU A 176 -27.45 -5.34 -6.78
CA LEU A 176 -27.37 -6.54 -7.62
C LEU A 176 -28.67 -6.67 -8.43
N LYS A 177 -28.59 -6.48 -9.75
CA LYS A 177 -29.70 -6.73 -10.69
C LYS A 177 -29.59 -8.15 -11.24
N ILE A 178 -30.53 -9.03 -10.86
CA ILE A 178 -30.69 -10.37 -11.42
C ILE A 178 -31.72 -10.29 -12.55
N VAL A 179 -31.30 -10.46 -13.81
CA VAL A 179 -32.15 -10.24 -14.99
C VAL A 179 -32.56 -11.56 -15.64
N LEU A 180 -33.87 -11.75 -15.78
CA LEU A 180 -34.48 -12.87 -16.49
C LEU A 180 -34.90 -12.42 -17.90
N TYR A 181 -34.50 -13.18 -18.93
CA TYR A 181 -34.71 -12.80 -20.32
C TYR A 181 -36.17 -12.96 -20.81
N GLN A 182 -36.94 -13.89 -20.23
CA GLN A 182 -38.35 -14.14 -20.59
C GLN A 182 -39.31 -13.77 -19.45
N GLU A 183 -40.56 -13.45 -19.80
CA GLU A 183 -41.54 -12.78 -18.94
C GLU A 183 -42.03 -13.62 -17.74
N ASP A 184 -42.27 -12.92 -16.63
CA ASP A 184 -43.08 -13.25 -15.44
C ASP A 184 -43.19 -14.74 -15.04
N SER A 185 -42.07 -15.35 -14.64
CA SER A 185 -42.05 -16.71 -14.10
C SER A 185 -42.67 -16.75 -12.70
N LYS A 186 -43.88 -17.33 -12.59
CA LYS A 186 -44.58 -17.51 -11.31
C LYS A 186 -43.74 -18.26 -10.27
N GLU A 187 -42.97 -19.25 -10.71
CA GLU A 187 -42.13 -20.07 -9.82
C GLU A 187 -40.96 -19.25 -9.25
N LEU A 188 -40.22 -18.54 -10.10
CA LEU A 188 -39.08 -17.72 -9.68
C LEU A 188 -39.54 -16.50 -8.87
N ASN A 189 -40.66 -15.89 -9.24
CA ASN A 189 -41.29 -14.83 -8.45
C ASN A 189 -41.67 -15.35 -7.05
N ALA A 190 -42.25 -16.54 -6.95
CA ALA A 190 -42.58 -17.16 -5.67
C ALA A 190 -41.33 -17.51 -4.86
N CYS A 191 -40.27 -18.01 -5.51
CA CYS A 191 -38.97 -18.25 -4.87
C CYS A 191 -38.39 -16.95 -4.31
N PHE A 192 -38.30 -15.89 -5.12
CA PHE A 192 -37.80 -14.59 -4.70
C PHE A 192 -38.65 -13.98 -3.58
N SER A 193 -39.98 -14.08 -3.65
CA SER A 193 -40.90 -13.64 -2.60
C SER A 193 -40.68 -14.39 -1.28
N LYS A 194 -40.40 -15.71 -1.34
CA LYS A 194 -40.03 -16.51 -0.16
C LYS A 194 -38.71 -16.03 0.43
N LEU A 195 -37.69 -15.77 -0.39
CA LEU A 195 -36.39 -15.25 0.04
C LEU A 195 -36.52 -13.85 0.66
N LYS A 196 -37.31 -12.97 0.04
CA LYS A 196 -37.67 -11.64 0.57
C LYS A 196 -38.35 -11.75 1.93
N THR A 197 -39.34 -12.64 2.06
CA THR A 197 -40.04 -12.88 3.33
C THR A 197 -39.09 -13.44 4.40
N LYS A 198 -38.20 -14.39 4.04
CA LYS A 198 -37.17 -14.94 4.92
C LYS A 198 -36.22 -13.83 5.39
N GLN A 199 -35.80 -12.95 4.47
CA GLN A 199 -34.91 -11.84 4.77
C GLN A 199 -35.58 -10.79 5.65
N MET A 200 -36.82 -10.40 5.37
CA MET A 200 -37.57 -9.46 6.21
C MET A 200 -37.74 -10.00 7.64
N LYS A 201 -38.05 -11.30 7.78
CA LYS A 201 -38.08 -11.98 9.09
C LYS A 201 -36.71 -11.97 9.77
N SER A 202 -35.64 -12.24 9.01
CA SER A 202 -34.26 -12.23 9.51
C SER A 202 -33.82 -10.84 9.96
N GLN A 203 -34.06 -9.78 9.17
CA GLN A 203 -33.76 -8.39 9.53
C GLN A 203 -34.56 -7.92 10.75
N ASN A 204 -35.84 -8.28 10.84
CA ASN A 204 -36.65 -7.99 12.02
C ASN A 204 -36.14 -8.72 13.27
N LYS A 205 -35.51 -9.89 13.11
CA LYS A 205 -34.85 -10.65 14.18
C LYS A 205 -33.44 -10.10 14.50
N LYS A 206 -32.67 -9.70 13.49
CA LYS A 206 -31.30 -9.14 13.57
C LYS A 206 -31.27 -7.69 14.09
N LYS A 207 -32.42 -7.02 14.24
CA LYS A 207 -32.52 -5.79 15.07
C LYS A 207 -32.14 -6.01 16.54
N ASN A 208 -32.03 -7.27 16.99
CA ASN A 208 -31.46 -7.67 18.28
C ASN A 208 -30.51 -8.88 18.12
N THR A 209 -29.41 -8.76 17.35
CA THR A 209 -28.29 -9.72 17.54
C THR A 209 -27.62 -9.42 18.87
N THR A 210 -27.99 -10.17 19.91
CA THR A 210 -27.22 -10.23 21.14
C THR A 210 -25.85 -10.77 20.84
N LEU A 211 -24.82 -10.08 21.33
CA LEU A 211 -23.44 -10.56 21.32
C LEU A 211 -23.40 -11.90 22.07
N GLU A 212 -23.01 -12.97 21.38
CA GLU A 212 -22.93 -14.33 21.92
C GLU A 212 -21.55 -14.61 22.52
N TYR A 213 -20.51 -13.97 21.96
CA TYR A 213 -19.14 -14.13 22.40
C TYR A 213 -18.48 -12.76 22.64
N ASP A 214 -17.69 -12.66 23.70
CA ASP A 214 -16.81 -11.52 23.93
C ASP A 214 -15.56 -11.61 23.04
N VAL A 215 -15.06 -12.82 22.82
CA VAL A 215 -13.82 -13.05 22.05
C VAL A 215 -13.98 -14.27 21.15
N PHE A 216 -13.67 -14.11 19.87
CA PHE A 216 -13.45 -15.20 18.94
C PHE A 216 -11.98 -15.31 18.57
N LEU A 217 -11.34 -16.40 18.99
CA LEU A 217 -9.94 -16.71 18.69
C LEU A 217 -9.82 -17.44 17.34
N LEU A 218 -9.09 -16.85 16.40
CA LEU A 218 -8.74 -17.43 15.10
C LEU A 218 -7.31 -17.99 15.16
N TYR A 219 -7.13 -19.29 14.97
CA TYR A 219 -5.80 -19.92 15.05
C TYR A 219 -5.75 -21.25 14.27
N GLN A 220 -4.53 -21.72 13.98
CA GLN A 220 -4.32 -23.08 13.49
C GLN A 220 -4.33 -24.09 14.65
N PRO A 221 -4.93 -25.28 14.53
CA PRO A 221 -5.00 -26.26 15.63
C PRO A 221 -3.65 -26.63 16.27
N THR A 222 -2.56 -26.54 15.51
CA THR A 222 -1.17 -26.71 16.00
C THR A 222 -0.77 -25.69 17.07
N ASP A 223 -1.43 -24.53 17.11
CA ASP A 223 -1.18 -23.44 18.05
C ASP A 223 -2.10 -23.50 19.29
N SER A 224 -2.81 -24.62 19.47
CA SER A 224 -3.80 -24.83 20.55
C SER A 224 -3.24 -24.63 21.96
N ASN A 225 -1.95 -24.88 22.19
CA ASN A 225 -1.30 -24.62 23.48
C ASN A 225 -1.33 -23.11 23.82
N VAL A 226 -0.94 -22.25 22.87
CA VAL A 226 -0.95 -20.79 23.05
C VAL A 226 -2.37 -20.29 23.34
N VAL A 227 -3.35 -20.82 22.60
CA VAL A 227 -4.78 -20.50 22.79
C VAL A 227 -5.29 -20.93 24.16
N SER A 228 -4.92 -22.13 24.62
CA SER A 228 -5.36 -22.64 25.93
C SER A 228 -4.86 -21.74 27.06
N ARG A 229 -3.58 -21.34 27.00
CA ARG A 229 -2.96 -20.42 27.97
C ARG A 229 -3.56 -19.01 27.92
N LEU A 230 -3.82 -18.48 26.73
CA LEU A 230 -4.46 -17.18 26.56
C LEU A 230 -5.89 -17.19 27.13
N THR A 231 -6.64 -18.25 26.85
CA THR A 231 -8.01 -18.46 27.35
C THR A 231 -8.03 -18.55 28.87
N GLU A 232 -7.11 -19.30 29.48
CA GLU A 232 -6.95 -19.37 30.95
C GLU A 232 -6.69 -17.99 31.56
N LYS A 233 -5.75 -17.21 30.99
CA LYS A 233 -5.46 -15.85 31.47
C LYS A 233 -6.64 -14.89 31.34
N LEU A 234 -7.38 -14.97 30.23
CA LEU A 234 -8.58 -14.17 30.02
C LEU A 234 -9.64 -14.49 31.09
N HIS A 235 -9.92 -15.77 31.35
CA HIS A 235 -10.86 -16.16 32.40
C HIS A 235 -10.38 -15.81 33.82
N ASN A 236 -9.07 -15.89 34.09
CA ASN A 236 -8.52 -15.47 35.38
C ASN A 236 -8.71 -13.97 35.64
N LYS A 237 -8.69 -13.14 34.59
CA LYS A 237 -8.97 -11.70 34.70
C LYS A 237 -10.47 -11.39 34.75
N ARG A 238 -11.27 -12.11 33.96
CA ARG A 238 -12.71 -11.93 33.85
C ARG A 238 -13.39 -13.27 33.58
N ALA A 239 -13.90 -13.89 34.65
CA ALA A 239 -14.39 -15.26 34.64
C ALA A 239 -15.64 -15.45 33.75
N ASP A 240 -16.45 -14.41 33.59
CA ASP A 240 -17.69 -14.37 32.82
C ASP A 240 -17.49 -14.16 31.31
N LEU A 241 -16.24 -14.08 30.83
CA LEU A 241 -15.95 -13.96 29.40
C LEU A 241 -16.49 -15.17 28.62
N THR A 242 -17.18 -14.87 27.52
CA THR A 242 -17.60 -15.87 26.54
C THR A 242 -16.58 -15.93 25.41
N ILE A 243 -15.81 -17.03 25.33
CA ILE A 243 -14.72 -17.19 24.36
C ILE A 243 -15.03 -18.34 23.40
N TYR A 244 -14.97 -18.06 22.11
CA TYR A 244 -15.04 -19.08 21.06
C TYR A 244 -13.65 -19.36 20.48
N SER A 245 -13.28 -20.64 20.38
CA SER A 245 -12.00 -21.09 19.80
C SER A 245 -12.13 -22.36 18.94
N SER A 246 -13.27 -23.05 18.94
CA SER A 246 -13.40 -24.33 18.24
C SER A 246 -13.82 -24.14 16.77
N ILE A 247 -12.85 -23.92 15.88
CA ILE A 247 -13.10 -23.82 14.41
C ILE A 247 -13.43 -25.19 13.80
N SER A 248 -13.15 -26.28 14.51
CA SER A 248 -13.44 -27.67 14.10
C SER A 248 -14.94 -28.02 14.00
N LYS A 249 -15.85 -27.12 14.40
CA LYS A 249 -17.30 -27.34 14.34
C LYS A 249 -17.94 -27.08 12.96
N PHE A 250 -17.21 -26.50 12.02
CA PHE A 250 -17.78 -26.18 10.71
C PHE A 250 -17.64 -27.37 9.76
N ASP A 251 -18.77 -27.98 9.43
CA ASP A 251 -18.84 -29.06 8.44
C ASP A 251 -18.41 -28.52 7.07
N LYS A 252 -17.35 -29.11 6.50
CA LYS A 252 -16.81 -28.78 5.18
C LYS A 252 -17.82 -29.00 4.05
N GLN A 253 -18.89 -29.76 4.29
CA GLN A 253 -20.00 -30.00 3.36
C GLN A 253 -21.12 -28.96 3.46
N SER A 254 -21.18 -28.21 4.57
CA SER A 254 -22.15 -27.14 4.78
C SER A 254 -21.61 -25.77 4.38
N VAL A 255 -22.52 -24.79 4.36
CA VAL A 255 -22.29 -23.35 4.14
C VAL A 255 -21.50 -22.76 5.33
N TRP A 256 -20.28 -23.25 5.56
CA TRP A 256 -19.44 -22.90 6.71
C TRP A 256 -19.17 -21.40 6.81
N GLN A 257 -19.19 -20.67 5.69
CA GLN A 257 -18.95 -19.23 5.68
C GLN A 257 -20.09 -18.42 6.32
N GLU A 258 -21.35 -18.84 6.23
CA GLU A 258 -22.44 -18.14 6.95
C GLU A 258 -22.31 -18.40 8.44
N GLY A 259 -21.95 -19.63 8.84
CA GLY A 259 -21.69 -19.95 10.23
C GLY A 259 -20.51 -19.16 10.82
N ILE A 260 -19.40 -19.03 10.09
CA ILE A 260 -18.25 -18.24 10.57
C ILE A 260 -18.56 -16.75 10.53
N PHE A 261 -19.27 -16.26 9.51
CA PHE A 261 -19.68 -14.86 9.46
C PHE A 261 -20.61 -14.50 10.62
N ASP A 262 -21.66 -15.30 10.84
CA ASP A 262 -22.58 -15.10 11.96
C ASP A 262 -21.84 -15.21 13.30
N LEU A 263 -20.85 -16.10 13.42
CA LEU A 263 -19.97 -16.18 14.59
C LEU A 263 -19.13 -14.90 14.77
N MET A 264 -18.48 -14.41 13.71
CA MET A 264 -17.70 -13.17 13.75
C MET A 264 -18.58 -11.98 14.15
N MET A 265 -19.78 -11.88 13.59
CA MET A 265 -20.74 -10.83 13.95
C MET A 265 -21.40 -11.06 15.31
N GLY A 266 -21.50 -12.30 15.78
CA GLY A 266 -21.91 -12.63 17.14
C GLY A 266 -20.83 -12.34 18.19
N SER A 267 -19.60 -12.07 17.75
CA SER A 267 -18.46 -11.81 18.62
C SER A 267 -18.22 -10.32 18.81
N LYS A 268 -17.83 -9.88 20.01
CA LYS A 268 -17.37 -8.50 20.24
C LYS A 268 -16.03 -8.25 19.57
N ARG A 269 -15.11 -9.22 19.67
CA ARG A 269 -13.76 -9.17 19.11
C ARG A 269 -13.42 -10.44 18.34
N VAL A 270 -12.68 -10.28 17.25
CA VAL A 270 -12.07 -11.34 16.45
C VAL A 270 -10.55 -11.22 16.58
N VAL A 271 -9.91 -12.28 17.03
CA VAL A 271 -8.52 -12.25 17.51
C VAL A 271 -7.70 -13.33 16.78
N PRO A 272 -7.08 -12.98 15.64
CA PRO A 272 -6.12 -13.84 14.97
C PRO A 272 -4.84 -14.04 15.78
N LEU A 273 -4.41 -15.28 15.98
CA LEU A 273 -3.07 -15.61 16.46
C LEU A 273 -2.11 -15.70 15.26
N LEU A 274 -1.29 -14.67 15.08
CA LEU A 274 -0.29 -14.63 14.01
C LEU A 274 0.95 -15.43 14.45
N THR A 275 1.12 -16.57 13.79
CA THR A 275 2.24 -17.53 13.93
C THR A 275 2.68 -17.97 12.51
N PRO A 276 3.85 -18.63 12.36
CA PRO A 276 4.21 -19.28 11.10
C PRO A 276 3.15 -20.28 10.61
N ASN A 277 2.51 -21.03 11.50
CA ASN A 277 1.46 -21.99 11.14
C ASN A 277 0.22 -21.29 10.59
N PHE A 278 -0.19 -20.19 11.23
CA PHE A 278 -1.35 -19.41 10.81
C PHE A 278 -1.19 -18.88 9.38
N VAL A 279 -0.07 -18.26 9.07
CA VAL A 279 0.15 -17.64 7.74
C VAL A 279 0.38 -18.65 6.62
N ASN A 280 0.70 -19.89 6.96
CA ASN A 280 0.84 -20.98 6.01
C ASN A 280 -0.48 -21.73 5.75
N SER A 281 -1.60 -21.34 6.38
CA SER A 281 -2.93 -21.92 6.13
C SER A 281 -3.82 -20.98 5.32
N ASP A 282 -4.25 -21.47 4.16
CA ASP A 282 -5.20 -20.76 3.30
C ASP A 282 -6.53 -20.50 4.03
N GLU A 283 -7.00 -21.43 4.87
CA GLU A 283 -8.22 -21.26 5.66
C GLU A 283 -8.09 -20.14 6.69
N CYS A 284 -6.97 -20.07 7.39
CA CYS A 284 -6.69 -19.00 8.35
C CYS A 284 -6.61 -17.63 7.67
N LEU A 285 -5.96 -17.56 6.50
CA LEU A 285 -5.90 -16.34 5.70
C LEU A 285 -7.27 -15.94 5.14
N GLU A 286 -8.13 -16.91 4.76
CA GLU A 286 -9.50 -16.64 4.33
C GLU A 286 -10.34 -16.03 5.46
N MET A 287 -10.31 -16.63 6.65
CA MET A 287 -11.00 -16.08 7.82
C MET A 287 -10.45 -14.72 8.23
N PHE A 288 -9.13 -14.53 8.14
CA PHE A 288 -8.49 -13.24 8.42
C PHE A 288 -8.98 -12.15 7.46
N ASN A 289 -9.02 -12.42 6.16
CA ASN A 289 -9.53 -11.48 5.16
C ASN A 289 -11.02 -11.15 5.38
N MET A 290 -11.83 -12.14 5.78
CA MET A 290 -13.23 -11.90 6.15
C MET A 290 -13.34 -11.02 7.40
N ALA A 291 -12.47 -11.22 8.39
CA ALA A 291 -12.43 -10.37 9.59
C ALA A 291 -12.03 -8.92 9.26
N ILE A 292 -11.13 -8.69 8.29
CA ILE A 292 -10.82 -7.34 7.76
C ILE A 292 -12.10 -6.69 7.20
N CYS A 293 -12.93 -7.44 6.45
CA CYS A 293 -14.20 -6.92 5.92
C CYS A 293 -15.17 -6.56 7.04
N CYS A 294 -15.36 -7.46 8.01
CA CYS A 294 -16.24 -7.25 9.14
C CYS A 294 -15.81 -6.07 10.02
N THR A 295 -14.51 -5.74 10.06
CA THR A 295 -13.98 -4.56 10.76
C THR A 295 -14.64 -3.28 10.26
N ARG A 296 -14.99 -3.19 8.96
CA ARG A 296 -15.74 -2.06 8.42
C ARG A 296 -17.08 -1.88 9.16
N LEU A 297 -17.84 -2.96 9.35
CA LEU A 297 -19.16 -2.89 9.98
C LEU A 297 -19.10 -2.59 11.48
N ARG A 298 -18.07 -3.12 12.15
CA ARG A 298 -17.99 -3.19 13.61
C ARG A 298 -17.14 -2.10 14.23
N GLY A 299 -16.40 -1.37 13.40
CA GLY A 299 -15.55 -0.28 13.82
C GLY A 299 -14.32 -0.75 14.60
N GLN A 300 -13.76 0.18 15.36
CA GLN A 300 -12.52 0.02 16.10
C GLN A 300 -12.57 -1.15 17.12
N ASP A 301 -11.41 -1.76 17.37
CA ASP A 301 -11.19 -2.89 18.30
C ASP A 301 -11.93 -4.19 17.96
N PHE A 302 -12.59 -4.31 16.80
CA PHE A 302 -13.20 -5.56 16.34
C PHE A 302 -12.14 -6.60 15.96
N LEU A 303 -11.18 -6.24 15.09
CA LEU A 303 -10.09 -7.12 14.68
C LEU A 303 -8.83 -6.82 15.51
N VAL A 304 -8.39 -7.78 16.33
CA VAL A 304 -7.24 -7.61 17.23
C VAL A 304 -6.22 -8.72 17.00
N PRO A 305 -5.35 -8.61 15.98
CA PRO A 305 -4.36 -9.65 15.71
C PRO A 305 -3.24 -9.65 16.77
N LEU A 306 -2.90 -10.82 17.27
CA LEU A 306 -1.85 -11.05 18.27
C LEU A 306 -0.66 -11.74 17.62
N TYR A 307 0.51 -11.11 17.62
CA TYR A 307 1.70 -11.62 16.95
C TYR A 307 2.63 -12.32 17.93
N PHE A 308 2.58 -13.66 17.98
CA PHE A 308 3.25 -14.45 19.02
C PHE A 308 4.63 -14.99 18.64
N GLU A 309 4.85 -15.27 17.35
CA GLU A 309 6.07 -15.92 16.88
C GLU A 309 6.62 -15.23 15.64
N THR A 310 7.93 -15.16 15.47
CA THR A 310 8.52 -14.49 14.30
C THR A 310 8.19 -15.26 13.01
N ILE A 311 7.29 -14.69 12.22
CA ILE A 311 7.03 -15.09 10.84
C ILE A 311 8.18 -14.61 9.94
N GLN A 312 8.80 -15.52 9.18
CA GLN A 312 9.92 -15.21 8.29
C GLN A 312 9.48 -14.38 7.07
N ILE A 313 8.36 -14.76 6.45
CA ILE A 313 7.77 -14.06 5.31
C ILE A 313 6.34 -13.69 5.70
N MET A 314 6.12 -12.43 6.06
CA MET A 314 4.80 -11.94 6.44
C MET A 314 3.93 -11.74 5.18
N PRO A 315 2.75 -12.39 5.08
CA PRO A 315 1.81 -12.10 4.00
C PRO A 315 1.39 -10.64 4.01
N VAL A 316 1.13 -10.06 2.84
CA VAL A 316 0.82 -8.63 2.75
C VAL A 316 -0.47 -8.27 3.44
N SER A 317 -1.52 -9.09 3.35
CA SER A 317 -2.78 -8.85 4.08
C SER A 317 -2.54 -8.69 5.58
N VAL A 318 -1.58 -9.44 6.15
CA VAL A 318 -1.19 -9.35 7.55
C VAL A 318 -0.26 -8.15 7.80
N SER A 319 0.68 -7.85 6.89
CA SER A 319 1.61 -6.72 7.07
C SER A 319 0.94 -5.36 6.92
N LEU A 320 -0.19 -5.30 6.22
CA LEU A 320 -1.06 -4.14 6.09
C LEU A 320 -1.94 -3.92 7.32
N VAL A 321 -1.91 -4.79 8.32
CA VAL A 321 -2.78 -4.70 9.48
C VAL A 321 -1.94 -4.50 10.74
N GLN A 322 -2.30 -3.51 11.54
CA GLN A 322 -1.70 -3.31 12.86
C GLN A 322 -2.04 -4.49 13.78
N PHE A 323 -1.02 -4.97 14.49
CA PHE A 323 -1.13 -6.11 15.42
C PHE A 323 -0.54 -5.74 16.78
N LEU A 324 -0.94 -6.49 17.81
CA LEU A 324 -0.26 -6.45 19.11
C LEU A 324 0.97 -7.37 19.07
N ASP A 325 2.16 -6.82 19.25
CA ASP A 325 3.41 -7.61 19.26
C ASP A 325 3.55 -8.37 20.58
N CYS A 326 3.22 -9.66 20.56
CA CYS A 326 3.29 -10.58 21.69
C CYS A 326 4.60 -11.39 21.73
N ARG A 327 5.57 -11.11 20.86
CA ARG A 327 6.88 -11.77 20.88
C ARG A 327 7.77 -11.21 21.98
N VAL A 328 8.65 -12.07 22.49
CA VAL A 328 9.73 -11.69 23.40
C VAL A 328 10.85 -11.05 22.60
N ARG A 329 11.13 -9.77 22.82
CA ARG A 329 12.10 -8.99 22.02
C ARG A 329 13.10 -8.19 22.84
N LYS A 330 12.75 -7.83 24.08
CA LYS A 330 13.56 -6.98 24.95
C LYS A 330 14.07 -7.78 26.15
N GLU A 331 15.18 -7.33 26.71
CA GLU A 331 15.66 -7.81 28.01
C GLU A 331 14.60 -7.52 29.08
N GLY A 332 14.19 -8.55 29.83
CA GLY A 332 13.08 -8.48 30.79
C GLY A 332 11.69 -8.83 30.22
N ASP A 333 11.53 -8.97 28.90
CA ASP A 333 10.31 -9.56 28.34
C ASP A 333 10.27 -11.06 28.65
N THR A 334 9.11 -11.57 29.06
CA THR A 334 8.82 -13.01 29.11
C THR A 334 7.57 -13.33 28.29
N PRO A 335 7.41 -14.56 27.78
CA PRO A 335 6.18 -14.96 27.10
C PRO A 335 4.94 -14.71 27.97
N GLU A 336 5.06 -14.94 29.28
CA GLU A 336 4.00 -14.76 30.26
C GLU A 336 3.59 -13.29 30.40
N LEU A 337 4.57 -12.37 30.41
CA LEU A 337 4.32 -10.93 30.46
C LEU A 337 3.64 -10.43 29.18
N LYS A 338 4.08 -10.89 28.01
CA LYS A 338 3.45 -10.53 26.73
C LYS A 338 2.00 -11.01 26.64
N MET A 339 1.74 -12.22 27.10
CA MET A 339 0.40 -12.78 27.16
C MET A 339 -0.48 -12.06 28.20
N GLU A 340 0.12 -11.59 29.30
CA GLU A 340 -0.57 -10.76 30.30
C GLU A 340 -1.01 -9.40 29.70
N LEU A 341 -0.14 -8.74 28.94
CA LEU A 341 -0.47 -7.49 28.25
C LEU A 341 -1.53 -7.71 27.16
N ALA A 342 -1.43 -8.79 26.40
CA ALA A 342 -2.41 -9.15 25.38
C ALA A 342 -3.80 -9.40 25.97
N SER A 343 -3.87 -10.21 27.03
CA SER A 343 -5.13 -10.46 27.73
C SER A 343 -5.72 -9.20 28.36
N ALA A 344 -4.90 -8.30 28.91
CA ALA A 344 -5.38 -7.02 29.41
C ALA A 344 -5.99 -6.16 28.29
N ARG A 345 -5.33 -6.04 27.13
CA ARG A 345 -5.84 -5.27 25.99
C ARG A 345 -7.17 -5.81 25.46
N LEU A 346 -7.34 -7.14 25.43
CA LEU A 346 -8.56 -7.79 25.00
C LEU A 346 -9.75 -7.60 25.95
N ILE A 347 -9.54 -7.08 27.17
CA ILE A 347 -10.59 -6.89 28.17
C ILE A 347 -11.01 -5.42 28.29
N LEU A 348 -10.20 -4.46 27.86
CA LEU A 348 -10.53 -3.04 27.92
C LEU A 348 -11.84 -2.74 27.17
N GLU A 349 -12.85 -2.17 27.84
CA GLU A 349 -14.10 -1.75 27.22
C GLU A 349 -14.09 -0.22 27.08
N LYS A 350 -14.06 0.32 25.85
CA LYS A 350 -14.45 1.73 25.61
C LYS A 350 -15.98 1.83 25.71
N GLU A 351 -16.52 2.91 26.27
CA GLU A 351 -17.97 3.03 26.53
C GLU A 351 -18.81 3.04 25.23
N GLU A 352 -20.02 2.48 25.29
CA GLU A 352 -20.93 2.27 24.15
C GLU A 352 -21.43 3.55 23.45
N LYS A 353 -21.33 4.72 24.10
CA LYS A 353 -21.78 6.01 23.56
C LYS A 353 -20.89 6.54 22.42
N GLU A 354 -19.59 6.26 22.43
CA GLU A 354 -18.66 6.71 21.38
C GLU A 354 -18.82 5.91 20.08
N ARG A 355 -19.26 4.64 20.16
CA ARG A 355 -19.34 3.70 19.02
C ARG A 355 -20.34 4.09 17.93
N ASN A 356 -21.44 4.77 18.27
CA ASN A 356 -22.49 5.11 17.30
C ASN A 356 -22.24 6.44 16.57
N ASP A 357 -21.46 7.34 17.16
CA ASP A 357 -21.08 8.60 16.54
C ASP A 357 -19.86 8.43 15.62
N VAL A 358 -18.96 7.48 15.92
CA VAL A 358 -17.78 7.16 15.10
C VAL A 358 -18.16 6.57 13.73
N ILE A 359 -19.15 5.67 13.64
CA ILE A 359 -19.59 5.04 12.37
C ILE A 359 -20.12 6.07 11.35
N LYS A 360 -20.75 7.16 11.81
CA LYS A 360 -21.24 8.24 10.93
C LYS A 360 -20.12 9.17 10.46
N THR A 361 -18.97 9.16 11.13
CA THR A 361 -17.89 10.13 10.94
C THR A 361 -16.73 9.54 10.14
N GLU A 362 -16.50 8.22 10.20
CA GLU A 362 -15.36 7.52 9.55
C GLU A 362 -15.51 7.21 8.04
N ILE A 363 -16.62 7.60 7.37
CA ILE A 363 -16.74 7.45 5.90
C ILE A 363 -16.01 8.60 5.14
N LYS A 364 -15.41 9.54 5.87
CA LYS A 364 -14.32 10.38 5.33
C LYS A 364 -13.02 9.87 5.92
N ASP A 365 -12.06 9.50 5.07
CA ASP A 365 -10.63 9.49 5.37
C ASP A 365 -10.16 10.93 5.71
N ASN A 366 -10.69 11.52 6.78
CA ASN A 366 -10.27 12.81 7.30
C ASN A 366 -9.42 12.52 8.54
N PHE A 367 -8.11 12.43 8.35
CA PHE A 367 -7.16 12.71 9.42
C PHE A 367 -7.45 14.14 9.90
N SER A 368 -8.24 14.31 10.96
CA SER A 368 -8.67 15.62 11.45
C SER A 368 -7.87 16.12 12.65
N ASN A 369 -6.85 15.37 13.08
CA ASN A 369 -6.03 15.76 14.22
C ASN A 369 -5.31 17.08 13.96
N ASP A 370 -5.26 17.93 14.97
CA ASP A 370 -4.55 19.21 14.94
C ASP A 370 -3.08 19.07 15.34
N VAL A 371 -2.79 18.17 16.28
CA VAL A 371 -1.48 18.00 16.91
C VAL A 371 -1.03 16.54 16.82
N PHE A 372 0.26 16.31 16.58
CA PHE A 372 0.88 14.99 16.66
C PHE A 372 1.95 14.99 17.75
N ILE A 373 1.84 14.09 18.73
CA ILE A 373 2.88 13.88 19.74
C ILE A 373 3.79 12.74 19.28
N SER A 374 4.98 13.09 18.78
CA SER A 374 6.01 12.14 18.36
C SER A 374 6.91 11.80 19.53
N TYR A 375 6.97 10.52 19.92
CA TYR A 375 7.79 10.07 21.05
C TYR A 375 8.26 8.63 20.87
N ALA A 376 9.33 8.24 21.59
CA ALA A 376 9.75 6.86 21.62
C ALA A 376 8.89 6.06 22.60
N HIS A 377 8.35 4.90 22.20
CA HIS A 377 7.60 4.02 23.13
C HIS A 377 8.39 3.54 24.35
N LYS A 378 9.72 3.73 24.37
CA LYS A 378 10.56 3.49 25.57
C LYS A 378 10.42 4.60 26.63
N ASN A 379 9.86 5.76 26.27
CA ASN A 379 9.64 6.94 27.12
C ASN A 379 8.18 7.44 27.03
N PRO A 380 7.18 6.63 27.45
CA PRO A 380 5.77 7.02 27.29
C PRO A 380 5.31 8.08 28.30
N LYS A 381 5.96 8.18 29.46
CA LYS A 381 5.46 8.95 30.61
C LYS A 381 5.27 10.43 30.29
N GLU A 382 6.26 11.07 29.70
CA GLU A 382 6.23 12.49 29.33
C GLU A 382 5.19 12.76 28.23
N ALA A 383 5.02 11.82 27.30
CA ALA A 383 3.99 11.91 26.28
C ALA A 383 2.58 11.90 26.89
N HIS A 384 2.29 10.98 27.82
CA HIS A 384 0.98 10.89 28.49
C HIS A 384 0.69 12.15 29.31
N LEU A 385 1.68 12.69 30.03
CA LEU A 385 1.49 13.95 30.77
C LEU A 385 1.07 15.10 29.87
N LEU A 386 1.62 15.19 28.66
CA LEU A 386 1.25 16.22 27.69
C LEU A 386 -0.15 15.98 27.11
N LEU A 387 -0.49 14.72 26.79
CA LEU A 387 -1.83 14.34 26.35
C LEU A 387 -2.89 14.70 27.40
N ASP A 388 -2.69 14.27 28.64
CA ASP A 388 -3.61 14.52 29.77
C ASP A 388 -3.91 16.03 29.93
N GLU A 389 -2.92 16.89 29.69
CA GLU A 389 -3.11 18.35 29.77
C GLU A 389 -3.89 18.90 28.58
N PHE A 390 -3.70 18.39 27.36
CA PHE A 390 -4.52 18.75 26.21
C PHE A 390 -5.98 18.35 26.42
N GLU A 391 -6.23 17.10 26.82
CA GLU A 391 -7.59 16.60 27.08
C GLU A 391 -8.29 17.42 28.16
N LYS A 392 -7.54 17.91 29.15
CA LYS A 392 -8.08 18.67 30.28
C LYS A 392 -8.34 20.15 29.96
N GLN A 393 -7.41 20.83 29.27
CA GLN A 393 -7.44 22.30 29.10
C GLN A 393 -7.91 22.73 27.71
N PHE A 394 -7.73 21.88 26.70
CA PHE A 394 -8.00 22.18 25.30
C PHE A 394 -8.78 21.01 24.65
N PRO A 395 -9.98 20.69 25.16
CA PRO A 395 -10.76 19.53 24.68
C PRO A 395 -11.21 19.65 23.22
N ASP A 396 -11.16 20.86 22.64
CA ASP A 396 -11.48 21.11 21.23
C ASP A 396 -10.28 20.88 20.28
N ILE A 397 -9.11 20.51 20.81
CA ILE A 397 -7.91 20.21 20.01
C ILE A 397 -7.73 18.70 19.92
N ASP A 398 -7.81 18.18 18.70
CA ASP A 398 -7.62 16.76 18.43
C ASP A 398 -6.12 16.42 18.42
N VAL A 399 -5.68 15.60 19.37
CA VAL A 399 -4.28 15.14 19.47
C VAL A 399 -4.17 13.72 18.92
N PHE A 400 -3.20 13.50 18.03
CA PHE A 400 -2.77 12.18 17.60
C PHE A 400 -1.69 11.66 18.55
N PHE A 401 -1.94 10.51 19.17
CA PHE A 401 -1.14 9.90 20.22
C PHE A 401 -0.94 8.38 20.03
N ASP A 402 0.34 7.96 19.96
CA ASP A 402 0.77 6.55 19.95
C ASP A 402 0.31 5.72 18.73
N ARG A 403 0.84 4.49 18.63
CA ARG A 403 0.28 3.38 17.87
C ARG A 403 -1.05 2.86 18.44
N GLN A 404 -1.57 3.47 19.51
CA GLN A 404 -2.88 3.15 20.08
C GLN A 404 -4.00 3.91 19.35
N ASP A 405 -3.68 5.09 18.77
CA ASP A 405 -4.52 5.76 17.78
C ASP A 405 -4.36 5.14 16.37
N LEU A 406 -3.25 4.43 16.12
CA LEU A 406 -3.18 3.51 14.99
C LEU A 406 -4.09 2.31 15.28
N GLN A 407 -5.24 2.30 14.63
CA GLN A 407 -6.25 1.26 14.80
C GLN A 407 -5.63 -0.14 14.61
N VAL A 408 -5.64 -0.94 15.68
CA VAL A 408 -5.35 -2.38 15.60
C VAL A 408 -6.36 -2.96 14.60
N GLY A 409 -5.89 -3.67 13.57
CA GLY A 409 -6.74 -4.05 12.43
C GLY A 409 -6.59 -3.19 11.16
N GLY A 410 -6.00 -1.98 11.23
CA GLY A 410 -5.88 -1.04 10.10
C GLY A 410 -4.47 -0.88 9.49
N MET A 411 -4.39 -0.20 8.33
CA MET A 411 -3.13 0.12 7.61
C MET A 411 -2.28 1.19 8.29
N TRP A 412 -1.57 0.79 9.34
CA TRP A 412 -0.87 1.73 10.24
C TRP A 412 0.16 2.64 9.55
N GLN A 413 0.95 2.15 8.59
CA GLN A 413 2.01 2.96 7.97
C GLN A 413 1.42 4.04 7.07
N LYS A 414 0.34 3.70 6.34
CA LYS A 414 -0.46 4.67 5.59
C LYS A 414 -1.04 5.70 6.57
N SER A 415 -1.70 5.24 7.63
CA SER A 415 -2.31 6.12 8.63
C SER A 415 -1.30 7.07 9.28
N LEU A 416 -0.10 6.58 9.63
CA LEU A 416 0.96 7.40 10.23
C LEU A 416 1.41 8.54 9.30
N TYR A 417 1.77 8.22 8.05
CA TYR A 417 2.29 9.22 7.12
C TYR A 417 1.24 10.27 6.74
N PHE A 418 -0.01 9.85 6.51
CA PHE A 418 -1.09 10.79 6.22
C PHE A 418 -1.52 11.61 7.45
N SER A 419 -1.42 11.07 8.67
CA SER A 419 -1.65 11.86 9.90
C SER A 419 -0.61 12.97 10.02
N LEU A 420 0.67 12.67 9.73
CA LEU A 420 1.73 13.67 9.72
C LEU A 420 1.57 14.73 8.64
N ASP A 421 0.87 14.46 7.54
CA ASP A 421 0.52 15.44 6.51
C ASP A 421 -0.67 16.33 6.91
N ALA A 422 -1.60 15.80 7.70
CA ALA A 422 -2.83 16.50 8.08
C ALA A 422 -2.67 17.43 9.29
N VAL A 423 -1.81 17.09 10.25
CA VAL A 423 -1.66 17.87 11.48
C VAL A 423 -1.05 19.25 11.22
N ARG A 424 -1.35 20.18 12.11
CA ARG A 424 -0.83 21.56 12.07
C ARG A 424 0.41 21.73 12.94
N CYS A 425 0.59 20.86 13.93
CA CYS A 425 1.73 20.89 14.83
C CYS A 425 2.25 19.48 15.11
N VAL A 426 3.57 19.29 15.08
CA VAL A 426 4.23 18.10 15.63
C VAL A 426 5.02 18.52 16.87
N VAL A 427 4.81 17.84 17.99
CA VAL A 427 5.64 17.97 19.20
C VAL A 427 6.49 16.71 19.33
N ALA A 428 7.80 16.83 19.10
CA ALA A 428 8.74 15.72 19.17
C ALA A 428 9.45 15.69 20.53
N LEU A 429 9.21 14.64 21.31
CA LEU A 429 9.84 14.41 22.61
C LEU A 429 11.18 13.68 22.41
N VAL A 430 12.26 14.47 22.35
CA VAL A 430 13.61 14.02 22.04
C VAL A 430 14.26 13.38 23.27
N SER A 431 14.55 12.10 23.17
CA SER A 431 15.27 11.25 24.14
C SER A 431 16.33 10.41 23.43
N SER A 432 17.18 9.71 24.18
CA SER A 432 18.15 8.76 23.60
C SER A 432 17.45 7.67 22.77
N ALA A 433 16.31 7.17 23.27
CA ALA A 433 15.52 6.18 22.55
C ALA A 433 14.82 6.74 21.30
N TYR A 434 14.44 8.02 21.30
CA TYR A 434 13.86 8.69 20.13
C TYR A 434 14.84 8.75 18.97
N LEU A 435 16.09 9.16 19.25
CA LEU A 435 17.16 9.26 18.27
C LEU A 435 17.53 7.90 17.65
N GLN A 436 17.31 6.80 18.37
CA GLN A 436 17.59 5.43 17.90
C GLN A 436 16.39 4.77 17.19
N SER A 437 15.20 5.38 17.24
CA SER A 437 13.97 4.79 16.69
C SER A 437 13.79 5.16 15.23
N VAL A 438 13.88 4.18 14.32
CA VAL A 438 13.67 4.38 12.88
C VAL A 438 12.34 5.07 12.59
N VAL A 439 11.26 4.67 13.27
CA VAL A 439 9.93 5.27 13.06
C VAL A 439 9.90 6.72 13.53
N CYS A 440 10.50 7.03 14.68
CA CYS A 440 10.58 8.42 15.15
C CYS A 440 11.44 9.28 14.22
N GLN A 441 12.50 8.71 13.62
CA GLN A 441 13.29 9.42 12.61
C GLN A 441 12.48 9.66 11.33
N GLU A 442 11.65 8.72 10.88
CA GLU A 442 10.73 8.93 9.76
C GLU A 442 9.73 10.06 10.05
N GLU A 443 9.09 10.05 11.23
CA GLU A 443 8.19 11.12 11.69
C GLU A 443 8.89 12.48 11.72
N PHE A 444 10.09 12.54 12.29
CA PHE A 444 10.93 13.73 12.35
C PHE A 444 11.29 14.25 10.95
N ASN A 445 11.72 13.37 10.03
CA ASN A 445 12.12 13.77 8.69
C ASN A 445 10.94 14.34 7.89
N ILE A 446 9.74 13.72 8.00
CA ILE A 446 8.51 14.23 7.37
C ILE A 446 8.13 15.60 7.97
N ALA A 447 8.14 15.73 9.30
CA ALA A 447 7.85 16.99 9.97
C ALA A 447 8.87 18.09 9.63
N MET A 448 10.14 17.74 9.52
CA MET A 448 11.20 18.67 9.14
C MET A 448 11.01 19.14 7.69
N TYR A 449 10.67 18.24 6.77
CA TYR A 449 10.37 18.61 5.38
C TYR A 449 9.20 19.60 5.32
N ARG A 450 8.09 19.31 6.01
CA ARG A 450 6.93 20.21 6.10
C ARG A 450 7.27 21.56 6.73
N THR A 451 8.17 21.60 7.71
CA THR A 451 8.64 22.86 8.30
C THR A 451 9.36 23.73 7.26
N GLN A 452 10.08 23.13 6.31
CA GLN A 452 10.81 23.88 5.27
C GLN A 452 9.92 24.27 4.10
N THR A 453 8.96 23.42 3.71
CA THR A 453 8.10 23.63 2.53
C THR A 453 6.77 24.31 2.84
N GLN A 454 6.24 24.13 4.05
CA GLN A 454 4.95 24.67 4.51
C GLN A 454 5.06 25.50 5.81
N PRO A 455 6.04 26.43 5.97
CA PRO A 455 6.35 27.12 7.23
C PRO A 455 5.24 28.05 7.76
N ARG A 456 4.24 28.36 6.94
CA ARG A 456 3.07 29.17 7.33
C ARG A 456 1.97 28.34 7.98
N ASP A 457 1.91 27.05 7.63
CA ASP A 457 0.79 26.20 7.98
C ASP A 457 1.13 25.08 8.96
N PHE A 458 2.42 24.79 9.10
CA PHE A 458 2.94 23.74 9.95
C PHE A 458 3.97 24.26 10.97
N LEU A 459 4.00 23.63 12.15
CA LEU A 459 4.99 23.90 13.21
C LEU A 459 5.55 22.59 13.77
N LEU A 460 6.88 22.50 13.85
CA LEU A 460 7.59 21.45 14.57
C LEU A 460 8.18 22.03 15.86
N ILE A 461 7.88 21.41 17.00
CA ILE A 461 8.44 21.77 18.30
C ILE A 461 9.27 20.60 18.83
N LEU A 462 10.56 20.83 19.06
CA LEU A 462 11.45 19.84 19.66
C LEU A 462 11.57 20.06 21.16
N VAL A 463 11.29 19.02 21.95
CA VAL A 463 11.33 19.07 23.41
C VAL A 463 12.34 18.04 23.91
N CYS A 464 13.42 18.50 24.54
CA CYS A 464 14.42 17.63 25.12
C CYS A 464 13.97 17.19 26.51
N ILE A 465 13.69 15.89 26.68
CA ILE A 465 13.14 15.34 27.94
C ILE A 465 14.17 14.56 28.76
N GLU A 466 15.32 14.24 28.17
CA GLU A 466 16.38 13.43 28.77
C GLU A 466 17.74 14.11 28.61
N ASP A 467 18.66 13.91 29.55
CA ASP A 467 20.02 14.37 29.39
C ASP A 467 20.78 13.46 28.42
N ILE A 468 20.96 13.96 27.19
CA ILE A 468 21.67 13.28 26.12
C ILE A 468 23.02 13.99 25.86
N PRO A 469 24.14 13.25 25.74
CA PRO A 469 25.47 13.88 25.63
C PRO A 469 25.60 14.82 24.44
N SER A 470 24.95 14.44 23.33
CA SER A 470 24.95 15.19 22.08
C SER A 470 23.72 14.81 21.26
N VAL A 471 23.37 15.69 20.33
CA VAL A 471 22.31 15.45 19.34
C VAL A 471 22.89 15.44 17.94
N PRO A 472 22.29 14.70 16.99
CA PRO A 472 22.67 14.82 15.59
C PRO A 472 22.56 16.28 15.13
N TYR A 473 23.47 16.71 14.27
CA TYR A 473 23.58 18.11 13.81
C TYR A 473 22.23 18.74 13.43
N VAL A 474 21.37 17.97 12.76
CA VAL A 474 20.05 18.42 12.28
C VAL A 474 19.12 18.85 13.40
N TYR A 475 19.11 18.14 14.52
CA TYR A 475 18.34 18.52 15.70
C TYR A 475 18.89 19.83 16.26
N GLY A 476 20.22 19.99 16.31
CA GLY A 476 20.87 21.20 16.79
C GLY A 476 20.70 22.45 15.91
N GLN A 477 20.20 22.30 14.68
CA GLN A 477 19.80 23.43 13.84
C GLN A 477 18.41 23.99 14.19
N GLN A 478 17.65 23.26 15.00
CA GLN A 478 16.39 23.69 15.56
C GLN A 478 16.57 24.03 17.03
N GLN A 479 15.64 24.81 17.59
CA GLN A 479 15.64 25.10 19.02
C GLN A 479 15.06 23.91 19.79
N LEU A 480 15.85 23.33 20.70
CA LEU A 480 15.39 22.29 21.59
C LEU A 480 14.95 22.92 22.91
N VAL A 481 13.66 22.79 23.24
CA VAL A 481 13.14 23.25 24.54
C VAL A 481 13.71 22.37 25.64
N ASP A 482 14.42 22.96 26.60
CA ASP A 482 14.97 22.20 27.74
C ASP A 482 13.88 21.86 28.75
N CYS A 483 13.46 20.60 28.75
CA CYS A 483 12.51 20.06 29.73
C CYS A 483 13.12 18.94 30.58
N ARG A 484 14.45 18.81 30.62
CA ARG A 484 15.14 17.72 31.31
C ARG A 484 14.88 17.72 32.82
N GLY A 485 14.96 16.54 33.42
CA GLY A 485 14.76 16.33 34.86
C GLY A 485 13.31 16.56 35.29
N ASN A 486 13.08 17.13 36.47
CA ASN A 486 11.73 17.35 37.02
C ASN A 486 11.03 18.60 36.46
N GLN A 487 11.52 19.16 35.35
CA GLN A 487 10.97 20.39 34.76
C GLN A 487 9.79 20.10 33.84
N PHE A 488 9.78 18.98 33.12
CA PHE A 488 8.74 18.63 32.14
C PHE A 488 7.31 18.80 32.70
N SER A 489 7.01 18.21 33.86
CA SER A 489 5.67 18.29 34.48
C SER A 489 5.23 19.70 34.84
N LYS A 490 6.17 20.62 35.10
CA LYS A 490 5.86 22.04 35.37
C LYS A 490 5.59 22.83 34.10
N LEU A 491 6.12 22.38 32.97
CA LEU A 491 6.11 23.08 31.69
C LEU A 491 4.99 22.63 30.78
N VAL A 492 4.49 21.41 30.97
CA VAL A 492 3.37 20.82 30.23
C VAL A 492 2.20 21.80 30.01
N PRO A 493 1.67 22.51 31.04
CA PRO A 493 0.58 23.48 30.82
C PRO A 493 0.94 24.61 29.86
N SER A 494 2.15 25.15 29.96
CA SER A 494 2.60 26.26 29.12
C SER A 494 2.89 25.77 27.69
N LEU A 495 3.46 24.57 27.54
CA LEU A 495 3.70 23.94 26.24
C LEU A 495 2.38 23.67 25.52
N ALA A 496 1.41 23.05 26.19
CA ALA A 496 0.07 22.80 25.66
C ALA A 496 -0.62 24.10 25.22
N GLN A 497 -0.56 25.15 26.06
CA GLN A 497 -1.09 26.49 25.72
C GLN A 497 -0.44 27.10 24.48
N SER A 498 0.87 26.92 24.30
CA SER A 498 1.59 27.47 23.15
C SER A 498 1.25 26.73 21.86
N VAL A 499 1.15 25.40 21.92
CA VAL A 499 0.67 24.58 20.81
C VAL A 499 -0.78 24.95 20.47
N ALA A 500 -1.64 25.08 21.48
CA ALA A 500 -3.03 25.49 21.30
C ALA A 500 -3.16 26.86 20.62
N ALA A 501 -2.33 27.84 21.01
CA ALA A 501 -2.30 29.16 20.38
C ALA A 501 -1.85 29.10 18.90
N TRP A 502 -0.94 28.19 18.54
CA TRP A 502 -0.59 27.94 17.14
C TRP A 502 -1.75 27.28 16.36
N VAL A 503 -2.37 26.27 16.96
CA VAL A 503 -3.51 25.54 16.37
C VAL A 503 -4.77 26.41 16.26
N THR A 504 -5.02 27.35 17.15
CA THR A 504 -6.25 28.16 17.08
C THR A 504 -6.01 29.51 16.41
N GLU A 505 -4.88 30.15 16.70
CA GLU A 505 -4.61 31.55 16.32
C GLU A 505 -3.41 31.72 15.37
N LYS A 506 -2.72 30.62 14.99
CA LYS A 506 -1.45 30.66 14.23
C LYS A 506 -0.37 31.53 14.88
N LYS A 507 -0.43 31.71 16.21
CA LYS A 507 0.61 32.41 16.98
C LYS A 507 1.78 31.46 17.23
N LYS A 508 2.95 31.79 16.69
CA LYS A 508 4.19 31.03 16.94
C LYS A 508 4.76 31.37 18.33
N PRO A 509 5.39 30.41 19.03
CA PRO A 509 6.16 30.70 20.23
C PRO A 509 7.29 31.70 19.94
N GLU A 510 7.62 32.59 20.88
CA GLU A 510 8.57 33.70 20.65
C GLU A 510 9.94 33.23 20.16
N CYS A 511 10.40 32.08 20.64
CA CYS A 511 11.69 31.52 20.29
C CYS A 511 11.78 31.14 18.78
N TYR A 512 10.64 30.85 18.14
CA TYR A 512 10.54 30.58 16.70
C TYR A 512 10.39 31.84 15.82
N LEU A 513 10.23 33.04 16.42
CA LEU A 513 10.09 34.31 15.66
C LEU A 513 11.43 34.85 15.14
N ASN A 514 12.55 34.47 15.75
CA ASN A 514 13.89 35.03 15.49
C ASN A 514 14.85 34.04 14.81
N ILE A 515 14.37 32.91 14.28
CA ILE A 515 15.23 31.93 13.61
C ILE A 515 15.73 32.53 12.29
N SER A 516 17.04 32.79 12.21
CA SER A 516 17.71 33.20 10.96
C SER A 516 17.50 32.17 9.86
N LYS A 517 17.49 32.60 8.58
CA LYS A 517 17.30 31.75 7.37
C LYS A 517 17.72 30.29 7.60
N SER A 518 16.75 29.38 7.58
CA SER A 518 16.97 27.95 7.82
C SER A 518 17.95 27.38 6.80
N VAL A 519 18.99 26.68 7.28
CA VAL A 519 19.82 25.84 6.41
C VAL A 519 18.91 24.77 5.78
N PRO A 520 18.97 24.51 4.45
CA PRO A 520 18.25 23.42 3.83
C PRO A 520 18.63 22.08 4.50
N MET A 521 17.65 21.34 5.01
CA MET A 521 17.91 20.05 5.67
C MET A 521 17.90 18.90 4.66
N PHE A 522 17.22 19.11 3.54
CA PHE A 522 17.22 18.22 2.38
C PHE A 522 17.86 18.94 1.20
N ASN A 523 18.84 18.31 0.58
CA ASN A 523 19.57 18.86 -0.56
C ASN A 523 19.27 18.04 -1.83
N PHE A 524 18.09 18.26 -2.40
CA PHE A 524 17.64 17.53 -3.59
C PHE A 524 18.51 17.82 -4.82
N GLU A 525 19.13 19.00 -4.90
CA GLU A 525 20.08 19.35 -5.95
C GLU A 525 21.32 18.45 -5.87
N ARG A 526 21.91 18.28 -4.68
CA ARG A 526 23.03 17.35 -4.50
C ARG A 526 22.64 15.90 -4.77
N GLU A 527 21.44 15.46 -4.40
CA GLU A 527 20.96 14.12 -4.76
C GLU A 527 20.89 13.96 -6.30
N SER A 528 20.50 15.01 -7.03
CA SER A 528 20.58 15.07 -8.50
C SER A 528 22.02 14.99 -9.01
N GLU A 529 22.95 15.76 -8.43
CA GLU A 529 24.38 15.74 -8.78
C GLU A 529 25.02 14.36 -8.51
N MET A 530 24.63 13.67 -7.44
CA MET A 530 25.11 12.33 -7.15
C MET A 530 24.63 11.32 -8.19
N ARG A 531 23.38 11.42 -8.65
CA ARG A 531 22.86 10.61 -9.77
C ARG A 531 23.58 10.93 -11.08
N GLU A 532 23.85 12.21 -11.36
CA GLU A 532 24.63 12.63 -12.52
C GLU A 532 26.03 12.01 -12.49
N LYS A 533 26.71 12.11 -11.34
CA LYS A 533 28.04 11.52 -11.13
C LYS A 533 28.02 10.01 -11.32
N ASP A 534 27.04 9.31 -10.74
CA ASP A 534 26.87 7.85 -10.91
C ASP A 534 26.77 7.45 -12.40
N VAL A 535 26.04 8.24 -13.19
CA VAL A 535 25.94 8.04 -14.64
C VAL A 535 27.30 8.22 -15.31
N TYR A 536 28.02 9.32 -15.04
CA TYR A 536 29.33 9.55 -15.66
C TYR A 536 30.41 8.57 -15.21
N ASP A 537 30.37 8.10 -13.97
CA ASP A 537 31.34 7.14 -13.43
C ASP A 537 31.14 5.76 -14.06
N ASN A 538 29.90 5.31 -14.22
CA ASN A 538 29.59 3.95 -14.66
C ASN A 538 29.29 3.79 -16.16
N TYR A 539 28.95 4.88 -16.86
CA TYR A 539 28.47 4.81 -18.24
C TYR A 539 29.29 5.70 -19.19
N SER A 540 29.47 5.22 -20.41
CA SER A 540 29.91 6.02 -21.55
C SER A 540 28.71 6.68 -22.20
N VAL A 541 28.71 8.01 -22.25
CA VAL A 541 27.66 8.81 -22.89
C VAL A 541 27.95 8.87 -24.39
N LYS A 542 27.01 8.41 -25.19
CA LYS A 542 27.04 8.46 -26.66
C LYS A 542 25.95 9.39 -27.16
N LEU A 543 25.95 9.68 -28.46
CA LEU A 543 24.85 10.44 -29.08
C LEU A 543 23.52 9.72 -28.78
N ASN A 544 22.66 10.37 -28.00
CA ASN A 544 21.30 9.93 -27.65
C ASN A 544 21.20 8.56 -26.93
N SER A 545 22.28 8.10 -26.28
CA SER A 545 22.25 6.86 -25.50
C SER A 545 23.38 6.79 -24.47
N ILE A 546 23.23 5.93 -23.47
CA ILE A 546 24.31 5.54 -22.54
C ILE A 546 24.66 4.06 -22.70
N GLN A 547 25.90 3.71 -22.39
CA GLN A 547 26.36 2.32 -22.36
C GLN A 547 27.26 2.10 -21.16
N ARG A 548 26.99 1.07 -20.34
CA ARG A 548 27.84 0.74 -19.19
C ARG A 548 29.29 0.48 -19.63
N LYS A 549 30.24 1.06 -18.90
CA LYS A 549 31.69 0.91 -19.17
C LYS A 549 32.18 -0.52 -18.93
N GLU A 550 31.71 -1.13 -17.84
CA GLU A 550 32.06 -2.50 -17.45
C GLU A 550 30.88 -3.46 -17.69
N PRO A 551 30.88 -4.22 -18.79
CA PRO A 551 29.82 -5.17 -19.08
C PRO A 551 29.89 -6.38 -18.14
N TYR A 552 28.74 -6.96 -17.83
CA TYR A 552 28.61 -8.20 -17.07
C TYR A 552 27.65 -9.14 -17.78
N LYS A 553 27.67 -10.42 -17.37
CA LYS A 553 26.74 -11.43 -17.90
C LYS A 553 25.66 -11.71 -16.87
N MET A 554 24.41 -11.76 -17.34
CA MET A 554 23.29 -12.19 -16.52
C MET A 554 23.40 -13.68 -16.21
N PRO A 555 23.26 -14.10 -14.95
CA PRO A 555 23.12 -15.51 -14.62
C PRO A 555 21.78 -16.07 -15.15
N PRO A 556 21.66 -17.39 -15.31
CA PRO A 556 20.39 -18.03 -15.62
C PRO A 556 19.32 -17.68 -14.58
N LEU A 557 18.12 -17.35 -15.06
CA LEU A 557 16.99 -16.94 -14.24
C LEU A 557 16.03 -18.11 -13.99
N ASP A 558 15.47 -18.18 -12.78
CA ASP A 558 14.48 -19.20 -12.43
C ASP A 558 13.13 -18.88 -13.08
N GLN A 559 12.73 -19.75 -13.98
CA GLN A 559 11.45 -19.67 -14.68
C GLN A 559 10.26 -20.10 -13.81
N ALA A 560 10.36 -20.17 -12.49
CA ALA A 560 9.21 -20.30 -11.60
C ALA A 560 8.79 -18.95 -10.98
N GLU A 561 9.67 -17.94 -11.01
CA GLU A 561 9.51 -16.71 -10.23
C GLU A 561 9.16 -15.48 -11.08
N ASN A 562 8.42 -14.54 -10.50
CA ASN A 562 8.25 -13.21 -11.05
C ASN A 562 9.50 -12.38 -10.72
N HIS A 563 10.27 -11.98 -11.73
CA HIS A 563 11.55 -11.29 -11.50
C HIS A 563 11.34 -9.81 -11.22
N VAL A 564 10.60 -9.12 -12.10
CA VAL A 564 10.38 -7.68 -11.99
C VAL A 564 8.90 -7.38 -12.10
N VAL A 565 8.35 -6.67 -11.13
CA VAL A 565 7.01 -6.09 -11.19
C VAL A 565 7.15 -4.58 -11.36
N VAL A 566 6.45 -4.01 -12.32
CA VAL A 566 6.43 -2.57 -12.59
C VAL A 566 5.05 -2.02 -12.27
N SER A 567 4.96 -1.08 -11.35
CA SER A 567 3.75 -0.34 -10.99
C SER A 567 3.84 1.11 -11.51
N VAL A 568 2.84 1.53 -12.27
CA VAL A 568 2.86 2.80 -13.01
C VAL A 568 1.45 3.32 -13.26
N SER A 569 1.31 4.66 -13.33
CA SER A 569 0.05 5.27 -13.78
C SER A 569 -0.11 5.16 -15.30
N GLN A 570 -1.34 5.17 -15.82
CA GLN A 570 -1.59 5.15 -17.26
C GLN A 570 -0.90 6.29 -18.02
N ASN A 571 -0.73 7.46 -17.40
CA ASN A 571 -0.07 8.60 -18.02
C ASN A 571 1.44 8.37 -18.21
N ASP A 572 2.04 7.57 -17.33
CA ASP A 572 3.46 7.28 -17.30
C ASP A 572 3.80 5.94 -17.99
N LEU A 573 2.80 5.28 -18.60
CA LEU A 573 2.94 3.99 -19.28
C LEU A 573 4.05 3.98 -20.33
N SER A 574 4.27 5.10 -21.03
CA SER A 574 5.35 5.23 -22.01
C SER A 574 6.75 5.05 -21.39
N LEU A 575 6.95 5.38 -20.12
CA LEU A 575 8.21 5.20 -19.41
C LEU A 575 8.39 3.75 -18.96
N ALA A 576 7.34 3.14 -18.40
CA ALA A 576 7.35 1.74 -18.02
C ALA A 576 7.60 0.82 -19.22
N THR A 577 6.98 1.09 -20.37
CA THR A 577 7.24 0.34 -21.61
C THR A 577 8.67 0.50 -22.11
N CYS A 578 9.26 1.69 -21.95
CA CYS A 578 10.66 1.90 -22.25
C CYS A 578 11.57 1.07 -21.33
N LEU A 579 11.31 1.05 -20.02
CA LEU A 579 12.03 0.21 -19.06
C LEU A 579 11.96 -1.27 -19.44
N LEU A 580 10.75 -1.79 -19.66
CA LEU A 580 10.52 -3.19 -20.00
C LEU A 580 11.24 -3.59 -21.31
N TYR A 581 11.26 -2.69 -22.31
CA TYR A 581 12.04 -2.89 -23.52
C TYR A 581 13.55 -3.07 -23.24
N GLN A 582 14.14 -2.24 -22.37
CA GLN A 582 15.55 -2.35 -22.02
C GLN A 582 15.87 -3.66 -21.28
N LEU A 583 14.97 -4.07 -20.38
CA LEU A 583 15.07 -5.32 -19.63
C LEU A 583 15.03 -6.52 -20.58
N GLN A 584 14.01 -6.61 -21.46
CA GLN A 584 13.86 -7.70 -22.43
C GLN A 584 15.02 -7.76 -23.44
N LYS A 585 15.49 -6.60 -23.91
CA LYS A 585 16.63 -6.50 -24.82
C LYS A 585 17.91 -7.10 -24.21
N THR A 586 18.10 -6.95 -22.91
CA THR A 586 19.33 -7.37 -22.21
C THR A 586 19.21 -8.76 -21.60
N SER A 587 18.01 -9.14 -21.15
CA SER A 587 17.69 -10.45 -20.59
C SER A 587 16.31 -10.92 -21.10
N PRO A 588 16.27 -11.58 -22.27
CA PRO A 588 15.01 -12.04 -22.87
C PRO A 588 14.23 -13.04 -22.02
N ASP A 589 14.93 -13.80 -21.17
CA ASP A 589 14.37 -14.82 -20.29
C ASP A 589 13.76 -14.23 -19.01
N MET A 590 13.86 -12.92 -18.79
CA MET A 590 13.37 -12.28 -17.58
C MET A 590 11.86 -12.10 -17.60
N ARG A 591 11.19 -12.69 -16.61
CA ARG A 591 9.75 -12.48 -16.40
C ARG A 591 9.47 -11.12 -15.79
N THR A 592 8.67 -10.36 -16.49
CA THR A 592 8.22 -9.03 -16.06
C THR A 592 6.70 -9.00 -16.02
N THR A 593 6.14 -8.31 -15.03
CA THR A 593 4.71 -8.06 -14.88
C THR A 593 4.49 -6.55 -14.84
N LEU A 594 3.53 -6.04 -15.61
CA LEU A 594 3.23 -4.62 -15.69
C LEU A 594 1.85 -4.33 -15.07
N MET A 595 1.83 -3.53 -14.01
CA MET A 595 0.64 -3.07 -13.32
C MET A 595 0.35 -1.61 -13.72
N VAL A 596 -0.76 -1.37 -14.41
CA VAL A 596 -1.18 -0.04 -14.91
C VAL A 596 -2.59 0.25 -14.46
N ASP A 597 -2.78 1.30 -13.64
CA ASP A 597 -4.09 1.73 -13.12
C ASP A 597 -4.94 0.57 -12.56
N ASN A 598 -4.30 -0.53 -12.18
CA ASN A 598 -4.97 -1.81 -12.17
C ASN A 598 -5.92 -1.85 -10.99
N THR A 599 -7.10 -2.43 -11.12
CA THR A 599 -8.01 -2.48 -9.98
C THR A 599 -7.64 -3.62 -9.00
N GLY A 600 -6.41 -3.59 -8.43
CA GLY A 600 -6.03 -4.17 -7.11
C GLY A 600 -6.17 -5.65 -6.89
N MET A 601 -5.86 -6.41 -7.94
CA MET A 601 -6.03 -7.85 -7.93
C MET A 601 -4.73 -8.64 -8.00
N ASP A 602 -3.57 -7.96 -8.06
CA ASP A 602 -2.27 -8.63 -8.19
C ASP A 602 -1.30 -8.34 -7.03
N MET A 603 -1.82 -8.18 -5.81
CA MET A 603 -0.97 -8.08 -4.60
C MET A 603 -0.03 -9.30 -4.46
N LYS A 604 -0.41 -10.46 -5.02
CA LYS A 604 0.42 -11.67 -5.07
C LYS A 604 1.68 -11.49 -5.92
N CYS A 605 1.64 -10.72 -7.02
CA CYS A 605 2.83 -10.49 -7.83
C CYS A 605 3.81 -9.58 -7.08
N LEU A 606 3.34 -8.53 -6.39
CA LEU A 606 4.18 -7.71 -5.50
C LEU A 606 4.80 -8.55 -4.37
N GLN A 607 4.06 -9.53 -3.83
CA GLN A 607 4.56 -10.47 -2.80
C GLN A 607 5.69 -11.39 -3.28
N SER A 608 5.61 -11.88 -4.52
CA SER A 608 6.56 -12.86 -5.06
C SER A 608 7.69 -12.22 -5.89
N ALA A 609 7.57 -10.94 -6.23
CA ALA A 609 8.56 -10.22 -7.03
C ALA A 609 9.97 -10.25 -6.40
N LYS A 610 11.00 -10.50 -7.21
CA LYS A 610 12.39 -10.23 -6.78
C LYS A 610 12.68 -8.74 -6.72
N GLN A 611 12.17 -7.99 -7.69
CA GLN A 611 12.31 -6.55 -7.81
C GLN A 611 10.98 -5.90 -8.12
N ILE A 612 10.73 -4.75 -7.50
CA ILE A 612 9.55 -3.92 -7.68
C ILE A 612 10.01 -2.55 -8.15
N VAL A 613 9.42 -2.05 -9.23
CA VAL A 613 9.70 -0.72 -9.76
C VAL A 613 8.42 0.10 -9.67
N VAL A 614 8.48 1.25 -9.00
CA VAL A 614 7.35 2.17 -8.90
C VAL A 614 7.69 3.47 -9.61
N PHE A 615 6.81 3.88 -10.52
CA PHE A 615 6.87 5.17 -11.20
C PHE A 615 6.04 6.20 -10.44
N LEU A 616 6.72 7.09 -9.72
CA LEU A 616 6.11 8.15 -8.94
C LEU A 616 5.81 9.37 -9.83
N SER A 617 4.56 9.79 -9.80
CA SER A 617 4.03 11.01 -10.40
C SER A 617 2.92 11.55 -9.51
N ARG A 618 2.49 12.79 -9.76
CA ARG A 618 1.33 13.36 -9.07
C ARG A 618 0.09 12.47 -9.19
N GLN A 619 -0.22 11.97 -10.39
CA GLN A 619 -1.39 11.12 -10.62
C GLN A 619 -1.26 9.75 -9.94
N TYR A 620 -0.04 9.21 -9.87
CA TYR A 620 0.23 8.02 -9.09
C TYR A 620 -0.07 8.25 -7.60
N LEU A 621 0.41 9.35 -7.02
CA LEU A 621 0.23 9.66 -5.60
C LEU A 621 -1.20 10.08 -5.23
N GLU A 622 -1.96 10.66 -6.17
CA GLU A 622 -3.38 10.99 -5.96
C GLU A 622 -4.30 9.75 -6.03
N SER A 623 -3.82 8.64 -6.60
CA SER A 623 -4.56 7.39 -6.67
C SER A 623 -4.42 6.59 -5.38
N ALA A 624 -5.54 6.38 -4.69
CA ALA A 624 -5.61 5.56 -3.48
C ALA A 624 -5.07 4.13 -3.71
N HIS A 625 -5.21 3.60 -4.92
CA HIS A 625 -4.71 2.27 -5.25
C HIS A 625 -3.20 2.22 -5.47
N HIS A 626 -2.66 3.16 -6.23
CA HIS A 626 -1.22 3.26 -6.43
C HIS A 626 -0.47 3.56 -5.13
N LEU A 627 -1.07 4.34 -4.23
CA LEU A 627 -0.57 4.51 -2.87
C LEU A 627 -0.50 3.18 -2.12
N GLU A 628 -1.53 2.34 -2.22
CA GLU A 628 -1.52 1.00 -1.63
C GLU A 628 -0.39 0.13 -2.20
N GLU A 629 -0.22 0.10 -3.53
CA GLU A 629 0.90 -0.59 -4.19
C GLU A 629 2.27 -0.07 -3.70
N LEU A 630 2.42 1.24 -3.56
CA LEU A 630 3.63 1.87 -3.03
C LEU A 630 3.90 1.47 -1.57
N PHE A 631 2.87 1.47 -0.71
CA PHE A 631 3.02 1.03 0.68
C PHE A 631 3.39 -0.45 0.78
N ILE A 632 2.79 -1.31 -0.03
CA ILE A 632 3.17 -2.74 -0.10
C ILE A 632 4.64 -2.87 -0.50
N SER A 633 5.06 -2.13 -1.52
CA SER A 633 6.43 -2.13 -2.03
C SER A 633 7.43 -1.65 -0.98
N ILE A 634 7.09 -0.58 -0.25
CA ILE A 634 7.87 -0.06 0.87
C ILE A 634 7.98 -1.10 1.99
N ILE A 635 6.88 -1.76 2.35
CA ILE A 635 6.85 -2.80 3.39
C ILE A 635 7.76 -3.97 2.98
N ARG A 636 7.74 -4.37 1.71
CA ARG A 636 8.64 -5.42 1.21
C ARG A 636 10.10 -5.04 1.33
N GLN A 637 10.47 -3.82 0.93
CA GLN A 637 11.82 -3.31 1.13
C GLN A 637 12.22 -3.25 2.61
N ARG A 638 11.28 -2.89 3.50
CA ARG A 638 11.52 -2.83 4.95
C ARG A 638 11.78 -4.21 5.57
N ASN A 639 11.11 -5.24 5.05
CA ASN A 639 11.23 -6.61 5.53
C ASN A 639 12.51 -7.31 5.03
N ASP A 640 13.00 -6.97 3.83
CA ASP A 640 14.26 -7.49 3.30
C ASP A 640 15.39 -6.45 3.42
N ARG A 641 16.09 -6.49 4.56
CA ARG A 641 17.18 -5.55 4.88
C ARG A 641 18.53 -5.91 4.26
N ASN A 642 18.62 -6.98 3.47
CA ASN A 642 19.87 -7.42 2.88
C ASN A 642 19.89 -7.24 1.37
N ARG A 643 18.73 -7.00 0.76
CA ARG A 643 18.59 -6.85 -0.69
C ARG A 643 17.80 -5.59 -1.01
N LYS A 644 18.20 -4.93 -2.09
CA LYS A 644 17.36 -3.92 -2.73
C LYS A 644 16.27 -4.63 -3.50
N ILE A 645 15.02 -4.39 -3.10
CA ILE A 645 13.77 -4.90 -3.71
C ILE A 645 13.05 -3.77 -4.45
N LEU A 646 13.01 -2.56 -3.87
CA LEU A 646 12.25 -1.44 -4.40
C LEU A 646 13.14 -0.48 -5.18
N TYR A 647 12.74 -0.19 -6.41
CA TYR A 647 13.29 0.85 -7.26
C TYR A 647 12.25 1.94 -7.51
N LEU A 648 12.65 3.19 -7.34
CA LEU A 648 11.77 4.34 -7.49
C LEU A 648 12.20 5.22 -8.65
N CYS A 649 11.31 5.38 -9.63
CA CYS A 649 11.50 6.33 -10.72
C CYS A 649 10.55 7.51 -10.54
N GLN A 650 11.09 8.72 -10.39
CA GLN A 650 10.27 9.92 -10.47
C GLN A 650 10.01 10.23 -11.95
N ALA A 651 8.80 9.91 -12.39
CA ALA A 651 8.34 10.08 -13.77
C ALA A 651 8.07 11.55 -14.11
N SER A 652 7.53 12.30 -13.14
CA SER A 652 7.22 13.72 -13.26
C SER A 652 7.28 14.40 -11.89
N GLU A 653 6.96 15.70 -11.85
CA GLU A 653 6.66 16.41 -10.60
C GLU A 653 5.61 15.66 -9.74
N LEU A 654 5.84 15.60 -8.42
CA LEU A 654 5.04 14.81 -7.47
C LEU A 654 3.87 15.59 -6.84
N GLY A 655 3.82 16.92 -6.99
CA GLY A 655 2.89 17.79 -6.24
C GLY A 655 3.35 18.08 -4.81
N GLU A 656 2.57 18.83 -4.03
CA GLU A 656 2.95 19.21 -2.65
C GLU A 656 2.68 18.10 -1.62
N THR A 657 1.68 17.25 -1.87
CA THR A 657 1.26 16.16 -0.98
C THR A 657 1.17 14.83 -1.74
N PRO A 658 1.39 13.68 -1.06
CA PRO A 658 1.78 13.57 0.35
C PRO A 658 3.27 13.92 0.56
N SER A 659 3.60 14.58 1.68
CA SER A 659 4.94 15.13 1.91
C SER A 659 6.02 14.05 1.96
N PHE A 660 5.69 12.86 2.47
CA PHE A 660 6.65 11.75 2.58
C PHE A 660 7.19 11.30 1.22
N ALA A 661 6.43 11.50 0.12
CA ALA A 661 6.82 11.03 -1.21
C ALA A 661 8.10 11.71 -1.72
N HIS A 662 8.32 12.98 -1.34
CA HIS A 662 9.52 13.75 -1.66
C HIS A 662 10.77 13.25 -0.94
N LEU A 663 10.57 12.52 0.16
CA LEU A 663 11.65 11.95 0.94
C LEU A 663 11.95 10.51 0.53
N LEU A 664 11.26 9.95 -0.46
CA LEU A 664 11.58 8.61 -0.92
C LEU A 664 12.92 8.60 -1.69
N PRO A 665 13.76 7.56 -1.54
CA PRO A 665 15.06 7.49 -2.20
C PRO A 665 14.91 7.22 -3.71
N ILE A 666 14.85 8.28 -4.51
CA ILE A 666 14.68 8.20 -5.96
C ILE A 666 15.95 7.66 -6.65
N ASP A 667 15.79 6.58 -7.43
CA ASP A 667 16.87 5.94 -8.19
C ASP A 667 17.17 6.64 -9.52
N VAL A 668 16.10 7.10 -10.16
CA VAL A 668 16.12 7.85 -11.42
C VAL A 668 15.01 8.89 -11.37
N SER A 669 15.37 10.16 -11.53
CA SER A 669 14.39 11.23 -11.71
C SER A 669 14.48 11.78 -13.13
N LEU A 670 13.33 11.89 -13.81
CA LEU A 670 13.25 12.57 -15.10
C LEU A 670 13.25 14.10 -14.96
N GLU A 671 13.05 14.60 -13.74
CA GLU A 671 13.19 16.02 -13.41
C GLU A 671 14.67 16.44 -13.26
N ASP A 672 15.60 15.49 -13.24
CA ASP A 672 17.03 15.78 -13.20
C ASP A 672 17.46 16.56 -14.45
N ALA A 673 17.90 17.81 -14.26
CA ALA A 673 18.22 18.71 -15.36
C ALA A 673 19.37 18.20 -16.25
N PHE A 674 20.24 17.33 -15.74
CA PHE A 674 21.37 16.81 -16.50
C PHE A 674 20.94 15.95 -17.69
N TRP A 675 19.80 15.27 -17.65
CA TRP A 675 19.30 14.49 -18.80
C TRP A 675 19.08 15.35 -20.04
N LYS A 676 18.54 16.56 -19.85
CA LYS A 676 18.31 17.53 -20.93
C LYS A 676 19.63 18.13 -21.44
N LYS A 677 20.63 18.26 -20.58
CA LYS A 677 21.96 18.76 -20.95
C LYS A 677 22.77 17.72 -21.74
N MET A 678 22.58 16.44 -21.46
CA MET A 678 23.35 15.35 -22.06
C MET A 678 22.93 14.98 -23.48
N PHE A 679 21.66 15.20 -23.84
CA PHE A 679 21.09 14.69 -25.10
C PHE A 679 20.32 15.75 -25.86
N GLU A 680 20.52 15.79 -27.18
CA GLU A 680 19.69 16.56 -28.09
C GLU A 680 18.27 15.97 -28.18
N GLU A 681 17.28 16.79 -28.54
CA GLU A 681 15.91 16.32 -28.75
C GLU A 681 15.83 15.40 -29.98
N ALA A 682 16.02 14.11 -29.75
CA ALA A 682 15.76 13.06 -30.73
C ALA A 682 14.77 12.03 -30.20
N ARG A 683 13.99 11.45 -31.11
CA ARG A 683 12.98 10.43 -30.81
C ARG A 683 13.41 9.07 -31.36
N LYS A 684 13.18 8.03 -30.57
CA LYS A 684 13.47 6.64 -30.93
C LYS A 684 12.21 5.81 -30.85
N THR A 685 11.84 5.17 -31.96
CA THR A 685 10.75 4.19 -31.98
C THR A 685 11.30 2.80 -31.77
N VAL A 686 10.70 2.02 -30.88
CA VAL A 686 11.02 0.60 -30.68
C VAL A 686 9.75 -0.22 -30.69
N THR A 687 9.86 -1.48 -31.08
CA THR A 687 8.77 -2.44 -30.95
C THR A 687 9.00 -3.28 -29.70
N LEU A 688 7.99 -3.32 -28.84
CA LEU A 688 7.95 -4.17 -27.66
C LEU A 688 7.01 -5.34 -27.93
N ASP A 689 7.47 -6.54 -27.62
CA ASP A 689 6.69 -7.77 -27.77
C ASP A 689 6.72 -8.53 -26.44
N LEU A 690 5.81 -8.17 -25.55
CA LEU A 690 5.57 -8.85 -24.28
C LEU A 690 4.23 -9.61 -24.34
N PRO A 691 4.05 -10.67 -23.52
CA PRO A 691 2.79 -11.40 -23.44
C PRO A 691 1.58 -10.49 -23.13
N GLU A 692 1.77 -9.48 -22.29
CA GLU A 692 0.72 -8.57 -21.81
C GLU A 692 0.61 -7.28 -22.64
N LEU A 693 1.61 -6.97 -23.48
CA LEU A 693 1.68 -5.71 -24.22
C LEU A 693 2.54 -5.82 -25.48
N LYS A 694 1.92 -5.55 -26.64
CA LYS A 694 2.60 -5.52 -27.95
C LYS A 694 2.34 -4.20 -28.64
N GLY A 695 3.37 -3.55 -29.17
CA GLY A 695 3.21 -2.30 -29.90
C GLY A 695 4.51 -1.60 -30.25
N SER A 696 4.39 -0.52 -31.02
CA SER A 696 5.50 0.40 -31.32
C SER A 696 5.38 1.64 -30.45
N PHE A 697 6.44 1.94 -29.72
CA PHE A 697 6.50 3.01 -28.74
C PHE A 697 7.63 3.97 -29.08
N THR A 698 7.37 5.27 -28.97
CA THR A 698 8.35 6.32 -29.27
C THR A 698 8.78 7.02 -28.00
N TYR A 699 10.09 7.10 -27.79
CA TYR A 699 10.68 7.71 -26.60
C TYR A 699 11.60 8.86 -26.97
N SER A 700 11.70 9.85 -26.10
CA SER A 700 12.77 10.84 -26.17
C SER A 700 14.11 10.19 -25.81
N SER A 701 15.21 10.78 -26.26
CA SER A 701 16.55 10.28 -25.96
C SER A 701 16.89 10.35 -24.47
N GLN A 702 16.32 11.33 -23.77
CA GLN A 702 16.41 11.46 -22.31
C GLN A 702 15.72 10.29 -21.62
N ASN A 703 14.44 10.03 -21.94
CA ASN A 703 13.67 8.95 -21.32
C ASN A 703 14.30 7.59 -21.65
N TYR A 704 14.75 7.41 -22.89
CA TYR A 704 15.43 6.18 -23.31
C TYR A 704 16.68 5.91 -22.46
N SER A 705 17.52 6.93 -22.25
CA SER A 705 18.77 6.80 -21.50
C SER A 705 18.55 6.62 -20.00
N ALA A 706 17.61 7.37 -19.42
CA ALA A 706 17.21 7.22 -18.02
C ALA A 706 16.68 5.81 -17.74
N MET A 707 15.85 5.27 -18.63
CA MET A 707 15.35 3.90 -18.52
C MET A 707 16.42 2.83 -18.80
N THR A 708 17.41 3.11 -19.66
CA THR A 708 18.59 2.24 -19.80
C THR A 708 19.35 2.14 -18.47
N LYS A 709 19.58 3.26 -17.78
CA LYS A 709 20.22 3.29 -16.46
C LYS A 709 19.43 2.47 -15.45
N LEU A 710 18.13 2.74 -15.32
CA LEU A 710 17.26 2.04 -14.38
C LEU A 710 17.21 0.52 -14.64
N ALA A 711 17.08 0.11 -15.90
CA ALA A 711 17.05 -1.30 -16.28
C ALA A 711 18.34 -2.04 -15.89
N ASP A 712 19.47 -1.38 -16.12
CA ASP A 712 20.79 -1.91 -15.83
C ASP A 712 21.04 -2.04 -14.32
N ASP A 713 20.59 -1.09 -13.50
CA ASP A 713 20.63 -1.21 -12.04
C ASP A 713 19.81 -2.42 -11.54
N ILE A 714 18.60 -2.61 -12.06
CA ILE A 714 17.73 -3.75 -11.73
C ILE A 714 18.40 -5.07 -12.11
N LEU A 715 18.94 -5.15 -13.33
CA LEU A 715 19.62 -6.35 -13.84
C LEU A 715 20.85 -6.69 -12.99
N ARG A 716 21.63 -5.70 -12.56
CA ARG A 716 22.78 -5.93 -11.65
C ARG A 716 22.34 -6.50 -10.32
N ALA A 717 21.25 -6.00 -9.75
CA ALA A 717 20.71 -6.53 -8.51
C ALA A 717 20.20 -7.97 -8.66
N CYS A 718 19.54 -8.29 -9.79
CA CYS A 718 19.17 -9.66 -10.12
C CYS A 718 20.39 -10.58 -10.32
N ALA A 719 21.51 -10.05 -10.80
CA ALA A 719 22.77 -10.77 -10.94
C ALA A 719 23.56 -10.90 -9.62
N GLY A 720 23.10 -10.29 -8.52
CA GLY A 720 23.83 -10.27 -7.25
C GLY A 720 25.07 -9.37 -7.25
N LEU A 721 25.17 -8.42 -8.19
CA LEU A 721 26.33 -7.54 -8.39
C LEU A 721 26.16 -6.15 -7.76
N THR A 722 25.29 -6.04 -6.76
CA THR A 722 25.05 -4.79 -6.05
C THR A 722 25.66 -4.86 -4.66
N ASP A 723 26.71 -4.08 -4.42
CA ASP A 723 27.31 -3.85 -3.08
C ASP A 723 26.44 -2.92 -2.20
N VAL A 724 25.20 -2.65 -2.62
CA VAL A 724 24.36 -1.59 -2.09
C VAL A 724 23.72 -2.06 -0.78
N LYS A 725 24.17 -1.49 0.33
CA LYS A 725 23.41 -1.52 1.59
C LYS A 725 22.03 -0.90 1.33
N PRO A 726 20.92 -1.51 1.76
CA PRO A 726 19.60 -0.94 1.53
C PRO A 726 19.53 0.47 2.12
N SER A 727 19.01 1.38 1.30
CA SER A 727 18.76 2.76 1.73
C SER A 727 17.66 2.80 2.78
N PRO A 728 17.66 3.80 3.68
CA PRO A 728 16.50 4.04 4.52
C PRO A 728 15.26 4.27 3.65
N VAL A 729 14.10 3.82 4.12
CA VAL A 729 12.81 3.92 3.40
C VAL A 729 12.46 5.39 3.12
N ILE A 730 12.82 6.28 4.04
CA ILE A 730 12.67 7.72 3.97
C ILE A 730 14.07 8.34 4.10
N ALA A 731 14.36 9.35 3.29
CA ALA A 731 15.60 10.10 3.30
C ALA A 731 15.82 10.77 4.65
N GLU A 732 17.05 10.68 5.13
CA GLU A 732 17.46 11.29 6.39
C GLU A 732 17.75 12.77 6.19
N ALA A 733 17.13 13.61 7.02
CA ALA A 733 17.48 15.02 7.08
C ALA A 733 18.98 15.16 7.41
N GLY A 734 19.67 16.07 6.73
CA GLY A 734 21.09 16.38 6.95
C GLY A 734 22.04 15.19 6.82
N LYS A 735 21.71 14.19 6.01
CA LYS A 735 22.50 12.98 5.72
C LYS A 735 24.01 13.24 5.52
N GLU A 736 24.36 14.35 4.86
CA GLU A 736 25.75 14.76 4.62
C GLU A 736 26.58 14.98 5.90
N ARG A 737 25.89 15.28 7.00
CA ARG A 737 26.43 15.56 8.33
C ARG A 737 25.90 14.58 9.37
N SER A 738 25.49 13.39 8.93
CA SER A 738 24.97 12.32 9.80
C SER A 738 25.97 11.88 10.88
N GLY A 739 27.27 12.10 10.67
CA GLY A 739 28.33 11.89 11.68
C GLY A 739 28.63 13.11 12.56
N ASP A 740 28.11 14.30 12.21
CA ASP A 740 28.32 15.50 13.00
C ASP A 740 27.33 15.53 14.16
N VAL A 741 27.87 15.75 15.35
CA VAL A 741 27.07 15.91 16.57
C VAL A 741 27.26 17.30 17.14
N MET A 742 26.19 17.86 17.69
CA MET A 742 26.23 19.10 18.44
C MET A 742 26.09 18.82 19.92
N GLU A 743 26.92 19.50 20.73
CA GLU A 743 26.75 19.49 22.19
C GLU A 743 25.37 20.04 22.53
N LEU A 744 24.63 19.29 23.35
CA LEU A 744 23.25 19.62 23.70
C LEU A 744 23.15 21.03 24.30
N SER A 745 24.10 21.43 25.16
CA SER A 745 24.14 22.75 25.81
C SER A 745 24.12 23.94 24.85
N LYS A 746 24.55 23.76 23.60
CA LYS A 746 24.56 24.80 22.56
C LYS A 746 23.24 24.90 21.80
N CYS A 747 22.37 23.90 21.94
CA CYS A 747 21.11 23.77 21.18
C CYS A 747 19.88 24.05 22.04
N LEU A 748 20.04 24.05 23.37
CA LEU A 748 18.94 24.20 24.32
C LEU A 748 18.47 25.64 24.43
N VAL A 749 17.16 25.80 24.50
CA VAL A 749 16.49 27.07 24.82
C VAL A 749 15.80 26.92 26.17
N ASP A 750 16.10 27.84 27.08
CA ASP A 750 15.41 27.91 28.37
C ASP A 750 13.92 28.25 28.15
N THR A 751 13.09 27.55 28.89
CA THR A 751 11.65 27.71 29.09
C THR A 751 11.20 29.16 29.20
N LYS A 752 11.92 30.01 29.94
CA LYS A 752 11.58 31.44 30.08
C LYS A 752 11.65 32.19 28.75
N THR A 753 12.59 31.82 27.88
CA THR A 753 12.77 32.40 26.55
C THR A 753 11.75 31.86 25.55
N PHE A 754 11.21 30.66 25.83
CA PHE A 754 10.17 30.05 25.02
C PHE A 754 8.78 30.69 25.25
N PHE A 755 8.44 31.04 26.50
CA PHE A 755 7.09 31.51 26.90
C PHE A 755 6.94 33.01 27.14
N GLN A 756 8.00 33.83 27.08
CA GLN A 756 7.82 35.28 27.26
C GLN A 756 6.88 35.84 26.19
N ASN A 757 6.10 36.82 26.60
CA ASN A 757 5.19 37.60 25.76
C ASN A 757 5.49 39.03 26.20
N LYS A 758 6.18 39.84 25.39
CA LYS A 758 6.42 41.25 25.73
C LYS A 758 5.11 42.05 25.70
N ASN A 759 4.25 41.86 26.70
CA ASN A 759 3.08 42.70 26.96
C ASN A 759 2.76 42.87 28.45
N THR A 760 3.80 42.80 29.31
CA THR A 760 3.66 43.15 30.73
C THR A 760 4.90 43.89 31.25
N GLN A 761 5.24 45.01 30.61
CA GLN A 761 6.02 46.08 31.25
C GLN A 761 5.42 47.45 30.89
N MET A 762 4.28 47.75 31.50
CA MET A 762 3.92 49.12 31.88
C MET A 762 3.05 49.05 33.13
N SER A 763 3.71 48.96 34.28
CA SER A 763 3.16 49.30 35.59
C SER A 763 4.31 49.31 36.59
N SER A 764 5.17 50.32 36.49
CA SER A 764 6.04 50.73 37.60
C SER A 764 6.04 52.25 37.67
N ALA A 765 5.20 52.79 38.54
CA ALA A 765 5.36 54.13 39.07
C ALA A 765 5.05 54.06 40.57
N GLU A 766 6.08 53.72 41.35
CA GLU A 766 6.18 54.19 42.73
C GLU A 766 7.44 55.03 42.87
N GLU A 767 7.19 56.19 43.45
CA GLU A 767 7.97 57.41 43.57
C GLU A 767 9.32 57.23 44.25
N LYS A 768 10.33 57.98 43.77
CA LYS A 768 11.32 58.62 44.64
C LYS A 768 11.65 60.04 44.15
N PRO A 769 11.96 60.97 45.06
CA PRO A 769 11.86 62.40 44.80
C PRO A 769 13.13 63.01 44.18
N GLN A 770 12.87 64.12 43.50
CA GLN A 770 13.76 65.05 42.84
C GLN A 770 14.94 65.56 43.68
N THR A 771 16.02 65.92 42.98
CA THR A 771 16.84 67.16 43.08
C THR A 771 18.00 66.94 42.07
N THR A 772 18.46 67.83 41.18
CA THR A 772 18.24 69.24 40.88
C THR A 772 19.01 69.53 39.58
N GLU A 773 18.50 70.45 38.74
CA GLU A 773 19.28 71.31 37.82
C GLU A 773 19.97 70.64 36.60
N ASN A 774 20.02 71.19 35.38
CA ASN A 774 19.59 72.48 34.84
C ASN A 774 19.64 72.42 33.28
N VAL A 775 18.75 73.18 32.63
CA VAL A 775 18.93 73.89 31.33
C VAL A 775 19.18 73.02 30.07
N ALA A 776 18.17 72.67 29.28
CA ALA A 776 17.51 73.47 28.22
C ALA A 776 18.39 73.82 27.00
N LYS A 777 18.03 73.26 25.82
CA LYS A 777 17.58 74.00 24.60
C LYS A 777 17.46 73.05 23.39
N THR A 778 16.22 72.72 22.99
CA THR A 778 15.47 73.21 21.80
C THR A 778 15.86 72.53 20.48
N HIS A 779 14.95 71.70 19.92
CA HIS A 779 14.13 71.94 18.71
C HIS A 779 14.97 72.00 17.41
N SER A 780 14.68 71.34 16.30
CA SER A 780 13.39 70.93 15.72
C SER A 780 13.61 70.01 14.51
N VAL A 781 12.67 69.07 14.36
CA VAL A 781 12.28 68.20 13.23
C VAL A 781 11.69 69.07 12.07
N PRO A 782 11.26 68.62 10.83
CA PRO A 782 11.45 67.43 9.93
C PRO A 782 11.75 67.90 8.44
N PRO A 783 11.28 67.29 7.30
CA PRO A 783 11.03 65.90 6.85
C PRO A 783 11.64 65.50 5.46
N SER A 784 11.54 64.20 5.13
CA SER A 784 11.22 63.56 3.82
C SER A 784 11.92 63.95 2.50
N ASN A 785 12.44 62.96 1.76
CA ASN A 785 11.90 62.54 0.44
C ASN A 785 12.64 61.35 -0.21
N LEU A 786 11.88 60.60 -1.01
CA LEU A 786 12.20 59.47 -1.92
C LEU A 786 13.11 59.87 -3.12
N PRO A 787 13.30 59.01 -4.15
CA PRO A 787 14.36 58.01 -4.38
C PRO A 787 15.21 58.38 -5.63
N PRO A 788 16.00 57.47 -6.24
CA PRO A 788 15.68 57.17 -7.65
C PRO A 788 16.05 55.76 -8.19
N GLN A 789 15.48 55.47 -9.36
CA GLN A 789 15.68 54.34 -10.29
C GLN A 789 16.64 54.70 -11.46
N GLU A 790 17.11 53.64 -12.14
CA GLU A 790 17.53 53.50 -13.57
C GLU A 790 18.98 53.82 -14.07
N LYS A 791 19.69 52.73 -14.49
CA LYS A 791 20.36 52.37 -15.79
C LYS A 791 21.19 53.44 -16.60
N PRO A 792 21.92 53.08 -17.69
CA PRO A 792 22.86 51.97 -18.04
C PRO A 792 24.16 52.51 -18.75
N ILE A 793 25.02 51.65 -19.38
CA ILE A 793 25.75 51.82 -20.69
C ILE A 793 27.06 50.98 -20.82
N ASP A 794 27.04 50.04 -21.78
CA ASP A 794 27.94 49.62 -22.90
C ASP A 794 29.50 49.69 -23.04
N SER A 795 30.01 48.69 -23.81
CA SER A 795 31.21 48.60 -24.71
C SER A 795 32.63 48.45 -24.09
N SER A 796 33.69 47.79 -24.64
CA SER A 796 34.06 47.22 -25.96
C SER A 796 35.35 46.33 -25.90
N ALA A 797 35.45 45.37 -26.84
CA ALA A 797 36.55 44.61 -27.51
C ALA A 797 38.07 44.72 -27.16
N SER A 798 38.81 43.58 -27.27
CA SER A 798 39.94 43.32 -28.23
C SER A 798 40.78 42.03 -27.93
N ASP A 799 41.03 41.19 -28.96
CA ASP A 799 42.06 40.12 -29.05
C ASP A 799 43.43 40.67 -29.56
N PRO A 800 44.59 39.95 -29.42
CA PRO A 800 45.15 39.20 -30.58
C PRO A 800 46.10 37.96 -30.32
N MET A 801 46.06 37.01 -31.27
CA MET A 801 47.11 36.24 -32.00
C MET A 801 48.29 35.41 -31.38
N SER A 802 48.32 34.11 -31.77
CA SER A 802 49.36 33.22 -32.40
C SER A 802 50.77 32.94 -31.81
N SER A 803 51.16 31.63 -31.75
CA SER A 803 52.32 31.00 -32.47
C SER A 803 52.67 29.55 -32.02
N GLU A 804 52.82 28.61 -32.97
CA GLU A 804 53.57 27.31 -32.87
C GLU A 804 55.11 27.52 -33.12
N PRO A 805 56.05 26.53 -33.28
CA PRO A 805 56.05 25.04 -33.16
C PRO A 805 57.30 24.42 -32.43
N ARG A 806 57.40 23.08 -32.30
CA ARG A 806 58.59 22.23 -32.67
C ARG A 806 58.52 20.74 -32.21
N ASN A 807 58.87 19.83 -33.12
CA ASN A 807 59.24 18.40 -32.92
C ASN A 807 60.66 18.24 -32.30
N PRO A 808 61.07 17.04 -31.82
CA PRO A 808 61.76 16.05 -32.70
C PRO A 808 61.46 14.55 -32.42
N VAL A 809 61.80 13.71 -33.41
CA VAL A 809 61.89 12.22 -33.42
C VAL A 809 63.38 11.82 -33.59
N PRO A 810 63.89 10.70 -33.04
CA PRO A 810 64.16 9.43 -33.81
C PRO A 810 63.96 8.16 -32.93
N GLY A 811 63.80 6.90 -33.36
CA GLY A 811 63.90 6.15 -34.62
C GLY A 811 64.10 4.63 -34.30
N ILE A 812 64.12 3.77 -35.33
CA ILE A 812 64.46 2.31 -35.39
C ILE A 812 63.24 1.34 -35.33
N SER A 813 62.66 0.91 -36.47
CA SER A 813 62.95 -0.27 -37.33
C SER A 813 62.55 -1.63 -36.69
N SER A 814 61.82 -2.56 -37.31
CA SER A 814 61.85 -3.01 -38.71
C SER A 814 60.67 -3.95 -39.07
N LYS A 815 60.21 -3.85 -40.33
CA LYS A 815 59.86 -4.90 -41.34
C LYS A 815 59.03 -6.14 -40.92
N SER A 816 58.10 -6.72 -41.70
CA SER A 816 57.56 -6.49 -43.05
C SER A 816 56.64 -7.66 -43.44
N VAL A 817 55.61 -7.41 -44.27
CA VAL A 817 55.08 -8.30 -45.36
C VAL A 817 54.26 -9.52 -44.88
N SER A 818 53.12 -9.96 -45.42
CA SER A 818 52.43 -9.85 -46.73
C SER A 818 50.98 -10.34 -46.58
N SER A 819 50.04 -9.75 -47.32
CA SER A 819 48.81 -10.40 -47.82
C SER A 819 49.11 -11.28 -49.05
N PRO A 820 48.31 -12.32 -49.38
CA PRO A 820 47.28 -12.13 -50.42
C PRO A 820 46.01 -13.00 -50.34
N SER A 821 44.90 -12.41 -50.79
CA SER A 821 43.91 -12.85 -51.80
C SER A 821 43.52 -14.33 -52.05
N ALA A 822 42.18 -14.52 -52.04
CA ALA A 822 41.32 -15.10 -53.10
C ALA A 822 40.91 -16.61 -53.13
N ASN A 823 39.58 -16.76 -53.23
CA ASN A 823 38.76 -17.64 -54.11
C ASN A 823 38.32 -19.08 -53.73
N GLN A 824 36.97 -19.24 -53.83
CA GLN A 824 36.20 -20.36 -54.45
C GLN A 824 36.19 -21.73 -53.73
N THR A 825 35.14 -22.57 -53.66
CA THR A 825 33.80 -22.68 -54.29
C THR A 825 33.00 -23.78 -53.54
N LEU A 826 31.65 -23.72 -53.62
CA LEU A 826 30.63 -24.79 -53.72
C LEU A 826 30.78 -26.11 -52.93
N SER A 827 29.73 -26.52 -52.18
CA SER A 827 29.00 -27.80 -52.29
C SER A 827 27.94 -27.99 -51.17
N GLU A 828 26.65 -28.03 -51.52
CA GLU A 828 25.61 -28.88 -50.89
C GLU A 828 25.79 -30.35 -51.39
N PRO A 829 25.11 -31.43 -50.90
CA PRO A 829 23.85 -31.54 -50.11
C PRO A 829 23.96 -32.50 -48.89
N SER A 830 23.00 -32.71 -47.98
CA SER A 830 21.83 -33.62 -48.13
C SER A 830 21.15 -33.86 -46.77
N ILE A 831 19.83 -34.08 -46.81
CA ILE A 831 18.88 -34.44 -45.73
C ILE A 831 19.09 -35.91 -45.28
N PRO A 832 18.66 -36.31 -44.05
CA PRO A 832 17.50 -37.22 -43.96
C PRO A 832 16.53 -36.95 -42.78
N GLN A 833 15.23 -37.09 -43.03
CA GLN A 833 14.18 -37.48 -42.06
C GLN A 833 13.77 -38.96 -42.34
N PRO A 834 12.70 -39.52 -41.75
CA PRO A 834 12.53 -40.02 -40.37
C PRO A 834 12.12 -41.52 -40.36
N VAL A 835 12.04 -42.17 -39.19
CA VAL A 835 11.38 -43.49 -39.06
C VAL A 835 10.45 -43.51 -37.85
N ALA A 836 9.24 -44.00 -38.11
CA ALA A 836 8.12 -44.21 -37.18
C ALA A 836 7.91 -45.72 -36.87
N LEU A 837 6.89 -46.00 -36.04
CA LEU A 837 6.24 -47.29 -35.70
C LEU A 837 6.77 -47.94 -34.39
N SER A 838 5.96 -48.45 -33.45
CA SER A 838 4.52 -48.78 -33.45
C SER A 838 4.04 -49.29 -32.07
N GLN A 839 2.76 -49.04 -31.78
CA GLN A 839 1.74 -49.94 -31.16
C GLN A 839 1.73 -50.29 -29.64
N SER A 840 0.64 -49.80 -29.02
CA SER A 840 -0.23 -50.26 -27.90
C SER A 840 -0.57 -51.78 -27.89
N PRO A 841 -1.14 -52.44 -26.83
CA PRO A 841 -2.40 -52.05 -26.14
C PRO A 841 -2.70 -52.48 -24.66
N ILE A 842 -3.66 -51.73 -24.05
CA ILE A 842 -4.88 -52.10 -23.27
C ILE A 842 -4.91 -53.39 -22.39
N SER A 843 -5.28 -53.24 -21.09
CA SER A 843 -6.39 -53.91 -20.33
C SER A 843 -6.19 -53.74 -18.79
N SER A 844 -7.05 -53.08 -18.00
CA SER A 844 -8.18 -53.64 -17.21
C SER A 844 -7.82 -54.92 -16.42
N ALA A 845 -8.17 -55.18 -15.15
CA ALA A 845 -9.14 -54.63 -14.20
C ALA A 845 -8.79 -55.17 -12.78
N ASP A 846 -9.38 -54.52 -11.77
CA ASP A 846 -9.97 -55.06 -10.55
C ASP A 846 -9.17 -55.81 -9.45
N ASP A 847 -9.52 -55.35 -8.25
CA ASP A 847 -9.84 -56.10 -7.02
C ASP A 847 -8.84 -56.22 -5.85
N GLN A 848 -9.29 -55.55 -4.77
CA GLN A 848 -9.49 -56.05 -3.40
C GLN A 848 -8.33 -56.09 -2.40
N GLU A 849 -8.64 -55.45 -1.25
CA GLU A 849 -8.47 -55.92 0.14
C GLU A 849 -7.05 -56.37 0.59
N SER A 850 -6.53 -56.09 1.78
CA SER A 850 -7.06 -55.61 3.05
C SER A 850 -5.87 -55.35 4.00
N ALA A 851 -6.12 -54.45 4.95
CA ALA A 851 -5.83 -54.54 6.38
C ALA A 851 -4.47 -55.03 6.93
N ALA A 852 -3.92 -54.18 7.82
CA ALA A 852 -3.15 -54.49 9.04
C ALA A 852 -1.79 -55.22 8.83
N ALA A 853 -0.73 -54.98 9.59
CA ALA A 853 -0.59 -54.49 10.95
C ALA A 853 0.83 -53.93 11.16
N SER A 854 0.94 -53.11 12.20
CA SER A 854 2.09 -52.92 13.10
C SER A 854 3.30 -53.87 12.93
N GLU A 855 4.51 -53.32 12.91
CA GLU A 855 5.35 -53.28 14.11
C GLU A 855 6.66 -52.51 13.89
N ALA A 856 7.11 -51.92 14.99
CA ALA A 856 8.28 -51.09 15.16
C ALA A 856 9.61 -51.81 14.83
N LEU A 857 10.66 -51.03 14.57
CA LEU A 857 11.88 -51.04 15.41
C LEU A 857 12.96 -50.06 14.90
N LYS A 858 13.45 -49.29 15.88
CA LYS A 858 14.86 -48.87 16.12
C LYS A 858 15.46 -47.71 15.33
N GLU A 859 15.48 -46.58 16.03
CA GLU A 859 16.68 -45.88 16.51
C GLU A 859 17.98 -46.11 15.72
N LYS A 860 18.50 -45.03 15.14
CA LYS A 860 19.92 -44.68 15.28
C LYS A 860 20.09 -43.18 15.51
N LYS A 861 20.77 -42.92 16.63
CA LYS A 861 21.19 -41.62 17.16
C LYS A 861 22.23 -40.92 16.28
N SER A 862 22.34 -39.61 16.54
CA SER A 862 23.56 -38.78 16.52
C SER A 862 23.95 -38.13 15.18
N SER A 863 23.82 -36.81 15.06
CA SER A 863 24.86 -35.90 15.58
C SER A 863 24.49 -34.42 15.38
N THR A 864 24.58 -33.69 16.48
CA THR A 864 24.85 -32.25 16.63
C THR A 864 26.04 -31.77 15.80
N CYS A 865 25.97 -30.61 15.13
CA CYS A 865 26.63 -29.36 15.56
C CYS A 865 26.67 -28.26 14.47
N ASN A 866 26.39 -27.04 14.95
CA ASN A 866 27.02 -25.74 14.62
C ASN A 866 26.73 -25.03 13.28
N ILE A 867 25.79 -24.07 13.38
CA ILE A 867 26.04 -22.61 13.42
C ILE A 867 27.24 -22.10 12.60
N LEU A 868 26.93 -21.33 11.57
CA LEU A 868 27.37 -19.94 11.39
C LEU A 868 26.25 -19.12 10.75
#